data_AF-A0A662V3U0-F1
#
_entry.id   AF-A0A662V3U0-F1
#
_cell.length_a   1.000
_cell.length_b   1.000
_cell.length_c   1.000
_cell.angle_alpha   90.00
_cell.angle_beta   90.00
_cell.angle_gamma   90.00
#
_symmetry.space_group_name_H-M   'P 1'
#
loop_
_entity.id
_entity.type
_entity.pdbx_description
1 polymer ?
#
loop_
_entity_poly.entity_id
_entity_poly.type
_entity_poly.pdbx_seq_one_letter_code
_entity_poly.pdbx_strand_id
1 'polypeptide(L)'
;MKGLKVRREIVEGRYEPAIDLTRIVRGSAPRFLLDPVEFFKRTHVTSTMKTLIIKTLMGLLGKTKVVWDGREYLMYNKLLVLPSLFGGGKSHSLAVLYHLLNIVRNVENPYKAKTIISVLDKEIAKFVYRNWKALKNIEINIVVADGSEKEFAPVPEDGMYVKTIWGYIAHKLGRYSEVASYDRKCIPPPKDALRNVLDGSGAVILIDEIARYYSRTRELSRDTINTFLMNLSEVLTTEEITKCVIVITVPYDVERGIVEEAHADIVRPEVIKKILDRVGSGNTIPVVTTVDLPSILRKRILEEDEETLRKYGKRIADAIYDSAVEVSRQILSRRGGREKLREDLEKTYPFHSETITVLRLLHMYLSKYIQATRNPIKIASEAILAIKKGLYDWLGFEPYLVMPFHIPIILEGVLSESFPLTFAEYRVFREILLRDVVHPVRDIREKVKLGDNIVEKISQELHVPGFMITTYIWLRSLAGGGLLSRAEAYPTTDDVAFAIMDYETVKNSDWMDVPKILRSLHGKLTYLAEHSGRWLFRRIPDLLQLIERYARDVLPYQVYDELAKYFSEMRKAGRSTYKIKVLGNAQVVFVKYGEEAKLPDELDINRPTIVIFTREALDGEVEKVLERNNIVVLKPDNVRIVSKEDLLAKPELKRYRTYWDALRNELKYLVACERVTDEILRKEYAEELEKSRELFDLLMAKKKQYENDFRDTVNFLIPRVYHSLYIKRAGKIIELSGLTIRSDAPLEYCIEVVLEGNGYLKDTLKGIELENIIRDYLKVDMREKKEGVIISDIWNFFLNNNTIEKIPIIPYK
;
A
#
# COMPACT_ATOMS: atom_id res chain seq x y z
N MET A 1 -22.59 23.75 -2.20
CA MET A 1 -21.20 23.93 -1.74
C MET A 1 -20.43 24.99 -2.54
N LYS A 2 -20.53 25.05 -3.88
CA LYS A 2 -19.70 25.91 -4.75
C LYS A 2 -19.70 27.42 -4.41
N GLY A 3 -20.78 27.93 -3.80
CA GLY A 3 -20.91 29.33 -3.39
C GLY A 3 -20.13 29.77 -2.14
N LEU A 4 -19.51 28.86 -1.38
CA LEU A 4 -18.71 29.22 -0.19
C LEU A 4 -17.41 29.91 -0.59
N LYS A 5 -16.92 30.86 0.19
CA LYS A 5 -15.66 31.57 0.00
C LYS A 5 -14.52 30.78 0.63
N VAL A 6 -13.58 30.40 -0.22
CA VAL A 6 -12.37 29.68 0.20
C VAL A 6 -11.27 30.72 0.36
N ARG A 7 -10.52 30.62 1.46
CA ARG A 7 -9.42 31.53 1.75
C ARG A 7 -8.39 31.54 0.62
N ARG A 8 -7.90 32.73 0.30
CA ARG A 8 -6.95 32.97 -0.80
C ARG A 8 -5.74 32.05 -0.79
N GLU A 9 -5.17 31.78 0.39
CA GLU A 9 -3.97 30.96 0.54
C GLU A 9 -4.20 29.50 0.10
N ILE A 10 -5.40 28.97 0.37
CA ILE A 10 -5.81 27.64 -0.10
C ILE A 10 -5.93 27.63 -1.62
N VAL A 11 -6.52 28.68 -2.21
CA VAL A 11 -6.65 28.81 -3.67
C VAL A 11 -5.28 28.89 -4.36
N GLU A 12 -4.31 29.56 -3.73
CA GLU A 12 -2.92 29.67 -4.20
C GLU A 12 -2.10 28.38 -4.00
N GLY A 13 -2.70 27.29 -3.50
CA GLY A 13 -1.99 26.04 -3.19
C GLY A 13 -1.00 26.18 -2.02
N ARG A 14 -1.07 27.29 -1.28
CA ARG A 14 -0.27 27.54 -0.07
C ARG A 14 -1.00 26.94 1.12
N TYR A 15 -1.15 25.62 1.10
CA TYR A 15 -1.57 24.87 2.27
C TYR A 15 -0.62 25.21 3.40
N GLU A 16 -1.17 25.60 4.56
CA GLU A 16 -0.42 26.10 5.71
C GLU A 16 0.90 25.29 5.87
N PRO A 17 2.08 25.91 5.71
CA PRO A 17 3.33 25.20 5.91
C PRO A 17 3.38 24.68 7.35
N ALA A 18 4.41 23.91 7.67
CA ALA A 18 4.76 23.75 9.08
C ALA A 18 4.70 25.09 9.77
N ILE A 19 3.87 25.17 10.82
CA ILE A 19 4.02 26.26 11.75
C ILE A 19 5.37 26.01 12.37
N ASP A 20 6.31 26.75 11.82
CA ASP A 20 7.65 26.85 12.30
C ASP A 20 7.67 28.05 13.24
N LEU A 21 7.67 27.75 14.52
CA LEU A 21 7.65 28.77 15.56
C LEU A 21 8.87 29.70 15.43
N THR A 22 10.02 29.19 14.98
CA THR A 22 11.24 29.99 14.81
C THR A 22 11.08 31.05 13.72
N ARG A 23 10.41 30.71 12.60
CA ARG A 23 10.09 31.66 11.52
C ARG A 23 9.12 32.75 11.96
N ILE A 24 8.16 32.42 12.82
CA ILE A 24 7.25 33.40 13.42
C ILE A 24 8.05 34.36 14.30
N VAL A 25 8.93 33.83 15.16
CA VAL A 25 9.76 34.63 16.06
C VAL A 25 10.71 35.55 15.28
N ARG A 26 11.27 35.09 14.16
CA ARG A 26 12.14 35.88 13.27
C ARG A 26 11.38 36.93 12.42
N GLY A 27 10.07 36.82 12.30
CA GLY A 27 9.31 37.67 11.37
C GLY A 27 9.43 37.26 9.90
N SER A 28 9.85 36.03 9.59
CA SER A 28 10.01 35.52 8.21
C SER A 28 8.88 34.57 7.76
N ALA A 29 7.90 34.33 8.62
CA ALA A 29 6.69 33.60 8.28
C ALA A 29 5.75 34.45 7.40
N PRO A 30 4.82 33.84 6.65
CA PRO A 30 3.78 34.57 5.92
C PRO A 30 2.97 35.51 6.83
N ARG A 31 2.46 36.62 6.27
CA ARG A 31 1.75 37.66 7.03
C ARG A 31 0.59 37.13 7.87
N PHE A 32 -0.16 36.14 7.39
CA PHE A 32 -1.29 35.56 8.14
C PHE A 32 -0.87 34.74 9.37
N LEU A 33 0.41 34.34 9.46
CA LEU A 33 0.99 33.75 10.67
C LEU A 33 1.66 34.78 11.57
N LEU A 34 2.16 35.89 11.02
CA LEU A 34 2.82 36.95 11.81
C LEU A 34 1.82 37.89 12.49
N ASP A 35 0.74 38.26 11.80
CA ASP A 35 -0.29 39.14 12.33
C ASP A 35 -1.19 38.37 13.31
N PRO A 36 -1.25 38.75 14.60
CA PRO A 36 -2.01 38.00 15.60
C PRO A 36 -3.51 37.94 15.30
N VAL A 37 -4.09 38.98 14.68
CA VAL A 37 -5.53 39.02 14.38
C VAL A 37 -5.86 38.04 13.27
N GLU A 38 -5.08 38.05 12.19
CA GLU A 38 -5.23 37.09 11.09
C GLU A 38 -4.96 35.65 11.52
N PHE A 39 -3.95 35.44 12.37
CA PHE A 39 -3.66 34.13 12.94
C PHE A 39 -4.84 33.63 13.79
N PHE A 40 -5.33 34.46 14.72
CA PHE A 40 -6.43 34.08 15.62
C PHE A 40 -7.75 33.81 14.89
N LYS A 41 -8.06 34.51 13.79
CA LYS A 41 -9.23 34.21 12.94
C LYS A 41 -9.22 32.75 12.43
N ARG A 42 -8.03 32.21 12.18
CA ARG A 42 -7.80 30.84 11.64
C ARG A 42 -7.59 29.80 12.75
N THR A 43 -7.47 30.22 14.00
CA THR A 43 -7.29 29.33 15.15
C THR A 43 -8.63 28.90 15.74
N HIS A 44 -8.86 27.59 15.83
CA HIS A 44 -9.93 27.02 16.63
C HIS A 44 -9.39 26.69 18.03
N VAL A 45 -9.97 27.28 19.07
CA VAL A 45 -9.55 27.07 20.46
C VAL A 45 -10.25 25.83 21.01
N THR A 46 -9.52 24.72 21.06
CA THR A 46 -9.98 23.48 21.68
C THR A 46 -10.04 23.62 23.20
N SER A 47 -10.74 22.70 23.87
CA SER A 47 -10.78 22.65 25.34
C SER A 47 -9.37 22.49 25.94
N THR A 48 -8.53 21.66 25.34
CA THR A 48 -7.15 21.43 25.78
C THR A 48 -6.25 22.64 25.55
N MET A 49 -6.39 23.33 24.42
CA MET A 49 -5.67 24.58 24.14
C MET A 49 -6.07 25.69 25.13
N LYS A 50 -7.36 25.79 25.46
CA LYS A 50 -7.85 26.70 26.51
C LYS A 50 -7.20 26.39 27.86
N THR A 51 -7.14 25.11 28.24
CA THR A 51 -6.43 24.69 29.46
C THR A 51 -4.95 25.07 29.44
N LEU A 52 -4.24 24.85 28.33
CA LEU A 52 -2.84 25.25 28.16
C LEU A 52 -2.66 26.76 28.37
N ILE A 53 -3.50 27.57 27.74
CA ILE A 53 -3.42 29.04 27.83
C ILE A 53 -3.69 29.52 29.25
N ILE A 54 -4.77 29.05 29.89
CA ILE A 54 -5.12 29.44 31.26
C ILE A 54 -4.04 28.99 32.24
N LYS A 55 -3.52 27.76 32.10
CA LYS A 55 -2.42 27.25 32.93
C LYS A 55 -1.12 28.03 32.77
N THR A 56 -0.79 28.44 31.55
CA THR A 56 0.40 29.27 31.31
C THR A 56 0.26 30.64 31.98
N LEU A 57 -0.90 31.29 31.81
CA LEU A 57 -1.14 32.61 32.40
C LEU A 57 -1.26 32.56 33.94
N MET A 58 -1.94 31.56 34.51
CA MET A 58 -2.00 31.39 35.97
C MET A 58 -0.60 31.09 36.54
N GLY A 59 0.20 30.31 35.82
CA GLY A 59 1.55 29.96 36.20
C GLY A 59 2.46 31.20 36.29
N LEU A 60 2.39 32.08 35.29
CA LEU A 60 3.04 33.39 35.30
C LEU A 60 2.56 34.29 36.47
N LEU A 61 1.28 34.25 36.79
CA LEU A 61 0.70 34.99 37.91
C LEU A 61 1.09 34.42 39.28
N GLY A 62 1.92 33.36 39.34
CA GLY A 62 2.28 32.71 40.60
C GLY A 62 1.14 31.90 41.23
N LYS A 63 0.06 31.63 40.49
CA LYS A 63 -1.10 30.90 41.00
C LYS A 63 -0.94 29.40 40.74
N THR A 64 -1.40 28.60 41.69
CA THR A 64 -1.43 27.12 41.63
C THR A 64 -2.85 26.58 41.46
N LYS A 65 -3.87 27.38 41.84
CA LYS A 65 -5.29 27.08 41.68
C LYS A 65 -6.04 28.31 41.17
N VAL A 66 -6.87 28.12 40.14
CA VAL A 66 -7.76 29.15 39.58
C VAL A 66 -9.09 28.52 39.24
N VAL A 67 -10.20 29.13 39.66
CA VAL A 67 -11.53 28.80 39.13
C VAL A 67 -11.91 29.85 38.09
N TRP A 68 -12.18 29.42 36.87
CA TRP A 68 -12.54 30.29 35.76
C TRP A 68 -13.66 29.68 34.92
N ASP A 69 -14.74 30.44 34.74
CA ASP A 69 -15.90 30.07 33.92
C ASP A 69 -16.49 28.70 34.28
N GLY A 70 -16.66 28.47 35.60
CA GLY A 70 -17.19 27.21 36.14
C GLY A 70 -16.22 26.02 36.11
N ARG A 71 -14.97 26.20 35.63
CA ARG A 71 -13.93 25.16 35.60
C ARG A 71 -12.82 25.46 36.59
N GLU A 72 -12.36 24.41 37.27
CA GLU A 72 -11.21 24.48 38.16
C GLU A 72 -9.94 24.10 37.41
N TYR A 73 -8.94 24.99 37.45
CA TYR A 73 -7.61 24.79 36.89
C TYR A 73 -6.61 24.63 38.03
N LEU A 74 -5.98 23.47 38.11
CA LEU A 74 -4.95 23.12 39.08
C LEU A 74 -3.62 22.94 38.39
N MET A 75 -2.55 23.48 38.97
CA MET A 75 -1.19 23.39 38.47
C MET A 75 -0.30 22.87 39.59
N TYR A 76 0.20 21.64 39.45
CA TYR A 76 1.05 20.97 40.43
C TYR A 76 2.54 21.11 40.14
N ASN A 77 2.86 21.33 38.86
CA ASN A 77 4.20 21.57 38.33
C ASN A 77 4.12 22.73 37.31
N LYS A 78 5.18 23.52 37.18
CA LYS A 78 5.30 24.63 36.21
C LYS A 78 5.78 24.15 34.83
N LEU A 79 6.06 22.86 34.69
CA LEU A 79 6.26 22.17 33.42
C LEU A 79 4.91 21.67 32.88
N LEU A 80 4.53 22.19 31.71
CA LEU A 80 3.40 21.73 30.91
C LEU A 80 3.95 20.88 29.76
N VAL A 81 3.50 19.64 29.68
CA VAL A 81 3.98 18.71 28.65
C VAL A 81 2.88 18.53 27.60
N LEU A 82 3.24 18.71 26.34
CA LEU A 82 2.40 18.49 25.17
C LEU A 82 2.85 17.18 24.49
N PRO A 83 2.30 16.02 24.89
CA PRO A 83 2.59 14.76 24.23
C PRO A 83 2.04 14.72 22.81
N SER A 84 2.62 13.86 21.99
CA SER A 84 2.18 13.59 20.64
C SER A 84 1.18 12.45 20.65
N LEU A 85 -0.11 12.77 20.84
CA LEU A 85 -1.17 11.77 20.69
C LEU A 85 -1.59 11.60 19.24
N PHE A 86 -1.68 12.71 18.52
CA PHE A 86 -2.19 12.78 17.16
C PHE A 86 -1.41 13.90 16.49
N GLY A 87 -0.29 13.54 15.84
CA GLY A 87 0.73 14.49 15.42
C GLY A 87 0.16 15.79 14.85
N GLY A 88 0.61 16.92 15.40
CA GLY A 88 0.29 18.25 14.92
C GLY A 88 -0.66 19.07 15.79
N GLY A 89 -0.50 20.39 15.72
CA GLY A 89 -1.15 21.34 16.61
C GLY A 89 -0.28 21.75 17.81
N LYS A 90 0.81 21.01 18.11
CA LYS A 90 1.79 21.33 19.17
C LYS A 90 2.44 22.70 18.92
N SER A 91 3.18 22.84 17.82
CA SER A 91 3.77 24.12 17.40
C SER A 91 2.73 25.22 17.15
N HIS A 92 1.52 24.86 16.69
CA HIS A 92 0.41 25.82 16.58
C HIS A 92 -0.02 26.37 17.95
N SER A 93 -0.14 25.51 18.96
CA SER A 93 -0.48 25.90 20.34
C SER A 93 0.62 26.78 20.94
N LEU A 94 1.89 26.45 20.70
CA LEU A 94 3.02 27.30 21.10
C LEU A 94 2.99 28.66 20.38
N ALA A 95 2.64 28.70 19.09
CA ALA A 95 2.47 29.96 18.35
C ALA A 95 1.31 30.81 18.91
N VAL A 96 0.19 30.18 19.29
CA VAL A 96 -0.92 30.88 19.97
C VAL A 96 -0.43 31.52 21.28
N LEU A 97 0.33 30.78 22.10
CA LEU A 97 0.92 31.33 23.32
C LEU A 97 1.89 32.47 23.00
N TYR A 98 2.76 32.32 22.00
CA TYR A 98 3.70 33.35 21.58
C TYR A 98 3.00 34.66 21.19
N HIS A 99 1.97 34.60 20.33
CA HIS A 99 1.20 35.79 19.96
C HIS A 99 0.46 36.39 21.15
N LEU A 100 -0.19 35.56 21.96
CA LEU A 100 -0.93 36.01 23.14
C LEU A 100 -0.03 36.75 24.13
N LEU A 101 1.13 36.17 24.47
CA LEU A 101 2.09 36.75 25.40
C LEU A 101 2.70 38.03 24.83
N ASN A 102 2.97 38.10 23.52
CA ASN A 102 3.42 39.33 22.88
C ASN A 102 2.36 40.44 22.92
N ILE A 103 1.07 40.10 22.80
CA ILE A 103 -0.01 41.08 22.98
C ILE A 103 0.01 41.62 24.42
N VAL A 104 0.09 40.75 25.43
CA VAL A 104 0.15 41.18 26.83
C VAL A 104 1.39 42.03 27.12
N ARG A 105 2.55 41.64 26.56
CA ARG A 105 3.81 42.35 26.73
C ARG A 105 3.78 43.74 26.07
N ASN A 106 3.41 43.82 24.80
CA ASN A 106 3.64 44.99 23.96
C ASN A 106 2.44 45.95 23.86
N VAL A 107 1.21 45.48 24.09
CA VAL A 107 0.04 46.36 24.08
C VAL A 107 -0.11 47.03 25.45
N GLU A 108 -0.29 48.35 25.47
CA GLU A 108 -0.48 49.09 26.72
C GLU A 108 -1.95 49.16 27.14
N ASN A 109 -2.85 49.40 26.18
CA ASN A 109 -4.27 49.58 26.47
C ASN A 109 -4.96 48.21 26.68
N PRO A 110 -5.53 47.95 27.87
CA PRO A 110 -6.20 46.68 28.19
C PRO A 110 -7.43 46.40 27.32
N TYR A 111 -8.17 47.43 26.91
CA TYR A 111 -9.34 47.27 26.05
C TYR A 111 -8.93 46.86 24.64
N LYS A 112 -7.84 47.45 24.11
CA LYS A 112 -7.28 47.06 22.81
C LYS A 112 -6.81 45.60 22.83
N ALA A 113 -6.09 45.20 23.87
CA ALA A 113 -5.65 43.82 24.05
C ALA A 113 -6.84 42.85 24.13
N LYS A 114 -7.87 43.20 24.92
CA LYS A 114 -9.11 42.42 25.03
C LYS A 114 -9.80 42.26 23.67
N THR A 115 -9.88 43.32 22.85
CA THR A 115 -10.49 43.25 21.51
C THR A 115 -9.74 42.28 20.60
N ILE A 116 -8.41 42.36 20.56
CA ILE A 116 -7.57 41.47 19.74
C ILE A 116 -7.74 40.01 20.20
N ILE A 117 -7.63 39.75 21.51
CA ILE A 117 -7.72 38.39 22.06
C ILE A 117 -9.14 37.83 21.93
N SER A 118 -10.18 38.67 21.87
CA SER A 118 -11.56 38.21 21.66
C SER A 118 -11.78 37.59 20.28
N VAL A 119 -10.90 37.86 19.32
CA VAL A 119 -10.88 37.17 18.01
C VAL A 119 -10.49 35.71 18.17
N LEU A 120 -9.57 35.41 19.09
CA LEU A 120 -9.16 34.05 19.43
C LEU A 120 -10.26 33.35 20.22
N ASP A 121 -10.62 33.90 21.39
CA ASP A 121 -11.65 33.38 22.28
C ASP A 121 -12.07 34.44 23.31
N LYS A 122 -13.40 34.58 23.51
CA LYS A 122 -13.98 35.60 24.39
C LYS A 122 -13.69 35.35 25.87
N GLU A 123 -13.61 34.10 26.31
CA GLU A 123 -13.31 33.76 27.71
C GLU A 123 -11.84 34.04 28.04
N ILE A 124 -10.92 33.68 27.13
CA ILE A 124 -9.49 33.99 27.28
C ILE A 124 -9.28 35.51 27.35
N ALA A 125 -9.95 36.27 26.48
CA ALA A 125 -9.89 37.73 26.51
C ALA A 125 -10.38 38.32 27.85
N LYS A 126 -11.47 37.78 28.41
CA LYS A 126 -11.97 38.17 29.74
C LYS A 126 -10.97 37.83 30.84
N PHE A 127 -10.33 36.66 30.79
CA PHE A 127 -9.34 36.23 31.78
C PHE A 127 -8.14 37.18 31.79
N VAL A 128 -7.57 37.45 30.61
CA VAL A 128 -6.44 38.37 30.44
C VAL A 128 -6.80 39.77 30.92
N TYR A 129 -7.98 40.29 30.52
CA TYR A 129 -8.44 41.61 30.94
C TYR A 129 -8.59 41.74 32.46
N ARG A 130 -9.18 40.74 33.14
CA ARG A 130 -9.33 40.77 34.61
C ARG A 130 -7.99 40.73 35.35
N ASN A 131 -7.00 40.03 34.80
CA ASN A 131 -5.67 39.92 35.40
C ASN A 131 -4.65 40.92 34.81
N TRP A 132 -5.09 41.88 34.00
CA TRP A 132 -4.22 42.74 33.19
C TRP A 132 -3.14 43.45 34.01
N LYS A 133 -3.51 44.12 35.11
CA LYS A 133 -2.56 44.83 35.98
C LYS A 133 -1.48 43.90 36.53
N ALA A 134 -1.89 42.72 37.02
CA ALA A 134 -0.96 41.74 37.56
C ALA A 134 -0.03 41.17 36.47
N LEU A 135 -0.54 40.94 35.27
CA LEU A 135 0.25 40.49 34.13
C LEU A 135 1.25 41.56 33.65
N LYS A 136 0.86 42.84 33.59
CA LYS A 136 1.77 43.94 33.21
C LYS A 136 2.83 44.26 34.27
N ASN A 137 2.57 43.93 35.53
CA ASN A 137 3.57 44.05 36.60
C ASN A 137 4.63 42.93 36.55
N ILE A 138 4.46 41.94 35.68
CA ILE A 138 5.46 40.90 35.43
C ILE A 138 6.24 41.30 34.18
N GLU A 139 7.57 41.28 34.27
CA GLU A 139 8.42 41.38 33.09
C GLU A 139 8.34 40.06 32.31
N ILE A 140 7.41 39.97 31.36
CA ILE A 140 7.16 38.74 30.61
C ILE A 140 8.32 38.48 29.62
N ASN A 141 9.10 37.46 29.92
CA ASN A 141 10.18 36.96 29.07
C ASN A 141 9.70 35.76 28.26
N ILE A 142 9.73 35.84 26.92
CA ILE A 142 9.30 34.74 26.05
C ILE A 142 10.55 34.13 25.43
N VAL A 143 10.87 32.89 25.81
CA VAL A 143 12.03 32.15 25.29
C VAL A 143 11.53 31.03 24.39
N VAL A 144 12.01 30.97 23.16
CA VAL A 144 11.68 29.87 22.22
C VAL A 144 12.93 29.05 21.97
N ALA A 145 12.82 27.73 22.12
CA ALA A 145 13.84 26.74 21.83
C ALA A 145 13.22 25.62 20.98
N ASP A 146 13.75 25.37 19.78
CA ASP A 146 13.27 24.31 18.86
C ASP A 146 14.38 23.27 18.61
N GLY A 147 15.65 23.63 18.84
CA GLY A 147 16.77 22.74 18.58
C GLY A 147 16.98 22.42 17.09
N SER A 148 16.22 23.04 16.19
CA SER A 148 16.42 22.97 14.73
C SER A 148 17.64 23.77 14.26
N GLU A 149 17.85 24.94 14.84
CA GLU A 149 18.91 25.88 14.45
C GLU A 149 19.69 26.43 15.66
N LYS A 150 20.92 26.89 15.45
CA LYS A 150 21.84 27.34 16.50
C LYS A 150 21.32 28.56 17.28
N GLU A 151 20.53 29.43 16.65
CA GLU A 151 19.95 30.62 17.29
C GLU A 151 18.78 30.28 18.23
N PHE A 152 18.22 29.06 18.16
CA PHE A 152 17.03 28.61 18.89
C PHE A 152 17.29 27.36 19.74
N ALA A 153 18.41 27.37 20.45
CA ALA A 153 19.08 26.30 21.22
C ALA A 153 20.32 25.78 20.49
N PRO A 154 21.52 26.32 20.78
CA PRO A 154 22.80 25.86 20.25
C PRO A 154 23.20 24.50 20.82
N VAL A 155 24.05 23.79 20.09
CA VAL A 155 24.74 22.57 20.51
C VAL A 155 26.26 22.82 20.48
N PRO A 156 27.09 22.04 21.19
CA PRO A 156 28.54 22.27 21.26
C PRO A 156 29.21 22.37 19.88
N GLU A 157 28.73 21.59 18.92
CA GLU A 157 29.21 21.52 17.54
C GLU A 157 29.01 22.81 16.74
N ASP A 158 28.10 23.69 17.16
CA ASP A 158 27.85 24.97 16.48
C ASP A 158 29.00 25.98 16.67
N GLY A 159 29.95 25.69 17.58
CA GLY A 159 31.09 26.57 17.88
C GLY A 159 30.70 27.90 18.54
N MET A 160 29.48 28.00 19.06
CA MET A 160 28.94 29.20 19.71
C MET A 160 29.49 29.36 21.13
N TYR A 161 29.54 30.60 21.63
CA TYR A 161 29.95 30.87 23.03
C TYR A 161 29.03 30.15 24.03
N VAL A 162 27.73 30.20 23.78
CA VAL A 162 26.72 29.40 24.50
C VAL A 162 26.58 28.07 23.78
N LYS A 163 26.82 26.96 24.47
CA LYS A 163 26.97 25.64 23.85
C LYS A 163 25.75 24.75 23.94
N THR A 164 24.82 25.03 24.85
CA THR A 164 23.76 24.08 25.20
C THR A 164 22.39 24.75 25.32
N ILE A 165 21.31 23.95 25.29
CA ILE A 165 19.94 24.44 25.50
C ILE A 165 19.75 25.13 26.85
N TRP A 166 20.35 24.62 27.94
CA TRP A 166 20.26 25.26 29.26
C TRP A 166 21.05 26.55 29.33
N GLY A 167 22.25 26.59 28.73
CA GLY A 167 23.02 27.81 28.57
C GLY A 167 22.24 28.87 27.77
N TYR A 168 21.55 28.45 26.71
CA TYR A 168 20.73 29.32 25.89
C TYR A 168 19.53 29.90 26.64
N ILE A 169 18.80 29.07 27.38
CA ILE A 169 17.69 29.53 28.22
C ILE A 169 18.20 30.58 29.21
N ALA A 170 19.28 30.28 29.94
CA ALA A 170 19.84 31.21 30.91
C ALA A 170 20.36 32.51 30.26
N HIS A 171 20.97 32.40 29.08
CA HIS A 171 21.42 33.56 28.31
C HIS A 171 20.26 34.46 27.86
N LYS A 172 19.16 33.87 27.36
CA LYS A 172 17.95 34.63 26.98
C LYS A 172 17.25 35.30 28.15
N LEU A 173 17.43 34.77 29.36
CA LEU A 173 16.93 35.35 30.60
C LEU A 173 17.92 36.32 31.27
N GLY A 174 19.10 36.57 30.68
CA GLY A 174 20.12 37.43 31.26
C GLY A 174 20.81 36.85 32.51
N ARG A 175 20.66 35.55 32.77
CA ARG A 175 21.16 34.83 33.97
C ARG A 175 22.19 33.76 33.62
N TYR A 176 22.96 33.95 32.56
CA TYR A 176 23.96 32.97 32.09
C TYR A 176 25.05 32.68 33.13
N SER A 177 25.38 33.64 34.01
CA SER A 177 26.36 33.47 35.08
C SER A 177 26.09 32.25 35.96
N GLU A 178 24.83 31.97 36.25
CA GLU A 178 24.38 30.86 37.10
C GLU A 178 24.73 29.48 36.50
N VAL A 179 24.85 29.40 35.17
CA VAL A 179 25.07 28.13 34.46
C VAL A 179 26.34 28.11 33.60
N ALA A 180 27.14 29.18 33.59
CA ALA A 180 28.26 29.35 32.67
C ALA A 180 29.30 28.23 32.79
N SER A 181 29.59 27.76 34.01
CA SER A 181 30.53 26.66 34.23
C SER A 181 30.00 25.32 33.69
N TYR A 182 28.69 25.07 33.85
CA TYR A 182 28.00 23.88 33.37
C TYR A 182 27.89 23.85 31.85
N ASP A 183 27.54 24.98 31.23
CA ASP A 183 27.47 25.14 29.77
C ASP A 183 28.84 24.93 29.10
N ARG A 184 29.91 25.54 29.62
CA ARG A 184 31.28 25.38 29.05
C ARG A 184 31.77 23.93 29.10
N LYS A 185 31.44 23.23 30.18
CA LYS A 185 31.80 21.82 30.43
C LYS A 185 30.82 20.83 29.79
N CYS A 186 29.74 21.32 29.17
CA CYS A 186 28.68 20.49 28.59
C CYS A 186 28.06 19.50 29.59
N ILE A 187 27.95 19.87 30.87
CA ILE A 187 27.33 19.06 31.92
C ILE A 187 25.97 19.64 32.34
N PRO A 188 24.98 18.80 32.72
CA PRO A 188 23.66 19.28 33.10
C PRO A 188 23.75 20.10 34.40
N PRO A 189 23.13 21.28 34.47
CA PRO A 189 23.09 22.07 35.71
C PRO A 189 22.23 21.37 36.78
N PRO A 190 22.62 21.45 38.06
CA PRO A 190 21.83 20.93 39.17
C PRO A 190 20.57 21.79 39.43
N LYS A 191 19.68 21.27 40.28
CA LYS A 191 18.41 21.92 40.65
C LYS A 191 18.60 23.38 41.12
N ASP A 192 19.56 23.65 42.00
CA ASP A 192 19.75 24.99 42.58
C ASP A 192 20.17 26.03 41.54
N ALA A 193 21.07 25.65 40.62
CA ALA A 193 21.48 26.52 39.52
C ALA A 193 20.29 26.82 38.57
N LEU A 194 19.48 25.80 38.25
CA LEU A 194 18.26 25.99 37.46
C LEU A 194 17.23 26.87 38.20
N ARG A 195 17.11 26.74 39.52
CA ARG A 195 16.21 27.57 40.33
C ARG A 195 16.61 29.03 40.26
N ASN A 196 17.90 29.34 40.40
CA ASN A 196 18.42 30.70 40.28
C ASN A 196 18.16 31.31 38.90
N VAL A 197 18.19 30.49 37.84
CA VAL A 197 17.84 30.94 36.48
C VAL A 197 16.34 31.19 36.33
N LEU A 198 15.49 30.31 36.86
CA LEU A 198 14.07 30.26 36.52
C LEU A 198 13.17 31.03 37.49
N ASP A 199 13.45 31.03 38.79
CA ASP A 199 12.53 31.62 39.77
C ASP A 199 12.45 33.15 39.61
N GLY A 200 11.22 33.67 39.70
CA GLY A 200 10.94 35.10 39.53
C GLY A 200 11.28 35.69 38.16
N SER A 201 11.70 34.88 37.17
CA SER A 201 12.17 35.36 35.86
C SER A 201 11.08 35.96 34.96
N GLY A 202 9.80 35.75 35.29
CA GLY A 202 8.68 36.13 34.43
C GLY A 202 8.67 35.34 33.10
N ALA A 203 9.38 34.22 33.04
CA ALA A 203 9.62 33.51 31.79
C ALA A 203 8.46 32.57 31.39
N VAL A 204 8.14 32.57 30.11
CA VAL A 204 7.49 31.45 29.43
C VAL A 204 8.47 30.86 28.44
N ILE A 205 8.92 29.65 28.71
CA ILE A 205 9.89 28.93 27.87
C ILE A 205 9.10 27.93 27.02
N LEU A 206 9.11 28.11 25.70
CA LEU A 206 8.46 27.26 24.72
C LEU A 206 9.52 26.37 24.07
N ILE A 207 9.56 25.10 24.46
CA ILE A 207 10.45 24.08 23.90
C ILE A 207 9.66 23.27 22.87
N ASP A 208 9.85 23.59 21.60
CA ASP A 208 9.24 22.88 20.47
C ASP A 208 10.14 21.71 20.04
N GLU A 209 9.51 20.59 19.71
CA GLU A 209 10.06 19.31 19.26
C GLU A 209 11.47 18.96 19.81
N ILE A 210 11.56 18.68 21.13
CA ILE A 210 12.84 18.40 21.80
C ILE A 210 13.66 17.28 21.13
N ALA A 211 12.98 16.36 20.42
CA ALA A 211 13.61 15.31 19.62
C ALA A 211 14.64 15.86 18.61
N ARG A 212 14.39 17.04 18.01
CA ARG A 212 15.32 17.69 17.08
C ARG A 212 16.65 18.02 17.75
N TYR A 213 16.62 18.45 19.00
CA TYR A 213 17.82 18.72 19.77
C TYR A 213 18.63 17.43 20.02
N TYR A 214 17.98 16.31 20.35
CA TYR A 214 18.65 15.00 20.47
C TYR A 214 19.30 14.56 19.16
N SER A 215 18.66 14.82 18.01
CA SER A 215 19.18 14.44 16.70
C SER A 215 20.34 15.31 16.22
N ARG A 216 20.38 16.59 16.64
CA ARG A 216 21.37 17.56 16.12
C ARG A 216 22.75 17.41 16.75
N THR A 217 22.81 17.03 18.03
CA THR A 217 24.07 16.88 18.77
C THR A 217 24.58 15.44 18.74
N ARG A 218 25.89 15.29 18.54
CA ARG A 218 26.69 14.07 18.61
C ARG A 218 27.63 14.09 19.83
N GLU A 219 28.00 15.28 20.32
CA GLU A 219 28.88 15.50 21.46
C GLU A 219 28.15 15.35 22.81
N LEU A 220 26.90 15.81 22.91
CA LEU A 220 26.11 15.59 24.11
C LEU A 220 25.53 14.18 24.10
N SER A 221 25.91 13.38 25.10
CA SER A 221 25.30 12.07 25.28
C SER A 221 23.80 12.20 25.58
N ARG A 222 23.01 11.21 25.15
CA ARG A 222 21.56 11.18 25.43
C ARG A 222 21.27 11.23 26.92
N ASP A 223 22.12 10.60 27.74
CA ASP A 223 22.00 10.60 29.20
C ASP A 223 22.22 12.00 29.80
N THR A 224 23.06 12.84 29.17
CA THR A 224 23.24 14.25 29.56
C THR A 224 21.95 15.04 29.36
N ILE A 225 21.33 14.93 28.17
CA ILE A 225 20.07 15.62 27.86
C ILE A 225 18.94 15.10 28.76
N ASN A 226 18.87 13.79 28.97
CA ASN A 226 17.90 13.16 29.88
C ASN A 226 18.03 13.69 31.31
N THR A 227 19.26 13.77 31.82
CA THR A 227 19.54 14.30 33.17
C THR A 227 19.12 15.77 33.29
N PHE A 228 19.39 16.59 32.26
CA PHE A 228 18.89 17.97 32.24
C PHE A 228 17.36 18.02 32.32
N LEU A 229 16.64 17.24 31.51
CA LEU A 229 15.17 17.21 31.55
C LEU A 229 14.63 16.71 32.89
N MET A 230 15.29 15.73 33.52
CA MET A 230 14.94 15.28 34.87
C MET A 230 15.13 16.38 35.90
N ASN A 231 16.30 17.03 35.95
CA ASN A 231 16.58 18.16 36.84
C ASN A 231 15.58 19.31 36.62
N LEU A 232 15.23 19.57 35.35
CA LEU A 232 14.25 20.59 34.98
C LEU A 232 12.85 20.26 35.51
N SER A 233 12.40 19.00 35.35
CA SER A 233 11.11 18.57 35.89
C SER A 233 11.05 18.60 37.43
N GLU A 234 12.19 18.39 38.09
CA GLU A 234 12.37 18.44 39.54
C GLU A 234 12.35 19.86 40.12
N VAL A 235 12.99 20.82 39.43
CA VAL A 235 13.03 22.21 39.90
C VAL A 235 11.70 22.92 39.70
N LEU A 236 10.91 22.54 38.69
CA LEU A 236 9.66 23.22 38.30
C LEU A 236 8.47 22.89 39.23
N THR A 237 8.67 22.35 40.42
CA THR A 237 7.58 22.25 41.40
C THR A 237 7.07 23.64 41.78
N THR A 238 5.79 23.75 42.10
CA THR A 238 5.16 25.06 42.36
C THR A 238 5.64 25.74 43.65
N GLU A 239 6.30 25.00 44.54
CA GLU A 239 6.90 25.52 45.77
C GLU A 239 8.24 26.23 45.51
N GLU A 240 8.98 25.77 44.50
CA GLU A 240 10.33 26.24 44.19
C GLU A 240 10.34 27.39 43.17
N ILE A 241 9.34 27.41 42.28
CA ILE A 241 9.24 28.34 41.14
C ILE A 241 7.90 29.08 41.14
N THR A 242 7.98 30.40 41.26
CA THR A 242 6.79 31.27 41.36
C THR A 242 6.28 31.76 40.01
N LYS A 243 7.07 32.54 39.28
CA LYS A 243 6.68 33.28 38.06
C LYS A 243 7.39 32.78 36.80
N CYS A 244 7.42 31.48 36.58
CA CYS A 244 7.96 30.88 35.37
C CYS A 244 7.12 29.67 34.96
N VAL A 245 6.96 29.47 33.65
CA VAL A 245 6.27 28.30 33.07
C VAL A 245 7.09 27.78 31.90
N ILE A 246 7.25 26.47 31.82
CA ILE A 246 7.86 25.81 30.66
C ILE A 246 6.80 24.98 29.97
N VAL A 247 6.67 25.15 28.66
CA VAL A 247 5.85 24.30 27.81
C VAL A 247 6.78 23.52 26.90
N ILE A 248 6.79 22.19 27.03
CA ILE A 248 7.63 21.30 26.23
C ILE A 248 6.76 20.36 25.40
N THR A 249 7.10 20.22 24.12
CA THR A 249 6.47 19.21 23.26
C THR A 249 7.36 17.98 23.17
N VAL A 250 6.78 16.79 23.36
CA VAL A 250 7.51 15.53 23.35
C VAL A 250 6.91 14.56 22.32
N PRO A 251 7.72 13.73 21.64
CA PRO A 251 7.25 12.74 20.65
C PRO A 251 6.73 11.46 21.33
N TYR A 252 5.79 11.59 22.27
CA TYR A 252 5.27 10.47 23.06
C TYR A 252 3.76 10.33 22.95
N ASP A 253 3.29 9.13 22.61
CA ASP A 253 1.88 8.77 22.57
C ASP A 253 1.48 8.19 23.95
N VAL A 254 0.71 8.98 24.70
CA VAL A 254 0.23 8.60 26.05
C VAL A 254 -0.82 7.50 26.01
N GLU A 255 -1.60 7.36 24.92
CA GLU A 255 -2.62 6.31 24.81
C GLU A 255 -1.98 4.95 24.54
N ARG A 256 -0.99 4.91 23.64
CA ARG A 256 -0.27 3.69 23.29
C ARG A 256 0.90 3.39 24.22
N GLY A 257 1.34 4.38 25.01
CA GLY A 257 2.48 4.25 25.91
C GLY A 257 3.82 4.06 25.18
N ILE A 258 3.92 4.53 23.94
CA ILE A 258 5.11 4.38 23.08
C ILE A 258 5.59 5.74 22.56
N VAL A 259 6.89 5.84 22.29
CA VAL A 259 7.46 6.97 21.55
C VAL A 259 7.09 6.81 20.07
N GLU A 260 6.87 7.93 19.38
CA GLU A 260 6.66 7.89 17.92
C GLU A 260 7.82 7.12 17.26
N GLU A 261 7.50 6.15 16.40
CA GLU A 261 8.47 5.20 15.84
C GLU A 261 9.66 5.91 15.16
N ALA A 262 9.42 7.05 14.49
CA ALA A 262 10.45 7.91 13.89
C ALA A 262 11.49 8.47 14.89
N HIS A 263 11.16 8.46 16.18
CA HIS A 263 11.98 8.99 17.28
C HIS A 263 12.31 7.93 18.34
N ALA A 264 11.86 6.68 18.16
CA ALA A 264 12.07 5.58 19.12
C ALA A 264 13.56 5.26 19.33
N ASP A 265 14.37 5.37 18.27
CA ASP A 265 15.81 5.15 18.34
C ASP A 265 16.57 6.32 18.98
N ILE A 266 15.91 7.47 19.18
CA ILE A 266 16.53 8.74 19.53
C ILE A 266 16.22 9.09 20.99
N VAL A 267 14.97 8.94 21.42
CA VAL A 267 14.51 9.33 22.76
C VAL A 267 14.09 8.11 23.56
N ARG A 268 14.64 7.96 24.77
CA ARG A 268 14.30 6.85 25.67
C ARG A 268 12.89 7.02 26.26
N PRO A 269 11.93 6.12 25.97
CA PRO A 269 10.55 6.23 26.45
C PRO A 269 10.43 6.32 27.97
N GLU A 270 11.32 5.65 28.71
CA GLU A 270 11.29 5.58 30.17
C GLU A 270 11.53 6.95 30.81
N VAL A 271 12.34 7.80 30.18
CA VAL A 271 12.66 9.14 30.68
C VAL A 271 11.46 10.06 30.50
N ILE A 272 10.84 10.05 29.31
CA ILE A 272 9.63 10.83 29.06
C ILE A 272 8.51 10.37 30.00
N LYS A 273 8.34 9.05 30.17
CA LYS A 273 7.35 8.50 31.11
C LYS A 273 7.58 8.99 32.54
N LYS A 274 8.82 8.96 33.05
CA LYS A 274 9.15 9.51 34.38
C LYS A 274 8.83 11.00 34.50
N ILE A 275 9.08 11.79 33.46
CA ILE A 275 8.73 13.23 33.45
C ILE A 275 7.20 13.38 33.49
N LEU A 276 6.46 12.61 32.68
CA LEU A 276 4.99 12.61 32.64
C LEU A 276 4.37 12.22 34.00
N ASP A 277 4.88 11.14 34.60
CA ASP A 277 4.44 10.66 35.92
C ASP A 277 4.66 11.73 37.00
N ARG A 278 5.79 12.46 36.93
CA ARG A 278 6.13 13.53 37.86
C ARG A 278 5.28 14.79 37.68
N VAL A 279 5.02 15.23 36.45
CA VAL A 279 4.17 16.41 36.21
C VAL A 279 2.69 16.11 36.46
N GLY A 280 2.30 14.84 36.35
CA GLY A 280 0.95 14.35 36.52
C GLY A 280 0.05 14.60 35.31
N SER A 281 -1.06 13.87 35.26
CA SER A 281 -2.08 13.96 34.19
C SER A 281 -2.67 15.36 34.05
N GLY A 282 -2.75 16.12 35.15
CA GLY A 282 -3.23 17.49 35.12
C GLY A 282 -2.40 18.40 34.21
N ASN A 283 -1.07 18.25 34.19
CA ASN A 283 -0.16 19.12 33.43
C ASN A 283 0.34 18.50 32.12
N THR A 284 -0.08 17.27 31.84
CA THR A 284 0.05 16.63 30.54
C THR A 284 -1.16 17.01 29.71
N ILE A 285 -0.98 17.91 28.74
CA ILE A 285 -2.09 18.46 27.95
C ILE A 285 -2.05 17.84 26.55
N PRO A 286 -2.88 16.83 26.27
CA PRO A 286 -2.93 16.25 24.95
C PRO A 286 -3.41 17.26 23.91
N VAL A 287 -2.63 17.40 22.84
CA VAL A 287 -2.93 18.35 21.77
C VAL A 287 -3.79 17.66 20.71
N VAL A 288 -4.95 18.26 20.41
CA VAL A 288 -5.95 17.86 19.41
C VAL A 288 -6.67 16.55 19.74
N THR A 289 -7.96 16.65 20.07
CA THR A 289 -8.89 15.54 19.92
C THR A 289 -9.42 15.54 18.49
N THR A 290 -9.59 14.36 17.89
CA THR A 290 -10.20 14.23 16.55
C THR A 290 -11.58 14.87 16.47
N VAL A 291 -12.25 15.05 17.62
CA VAL A 291 -13.55 15.71 17.81
C VAL A 291 -13.59 17.10 17.18
N ASP A 292 -12.53 17.90 17.32
CA ASP A 292 -12.51 19.31 16.87
C ASP A 292 -12.14 19.49 15.39
N LEU A 293 -11.83 18.40 14.67
CA LEU A 293 -11.41 18.44 13.27
C LEU A 293 -12.35 19.26 12.36
N PRO A 294 -13.69 19.12 12.41
CA PRO A 294 -14.59 19.90 11.56
C PRO A 294 -14.42 21.41 11.74
N SER A 295 -14.40 21.88 13.00
CA SER A 295 -14.23 23.31 13.33
C SER A 295 -12.87 23.84 12.88
N ILE A 296 -11.81 23.03 12.99
CA ILE A 296 -10.48 23.36 12.48
C ILE A 296 -10.51 23.52 10.96
N LEU A 297 -11.11 22.57 10.23
CA LEU A 297 -11.23 22.62 8.77
C LEU A 297 -12.01 23.86 8.32
N ARG A 298 -13.15 24.17 8.96
CA ARG A 298 -13.95 25.37 8.66
C ARG A 298 -13.13 26.65 8.80
N LYS A 299 -12.51 26.87 9.96
CA LYS A 299 -11.75 28.10 10.21
C LYS A 299 -10.56 28.27 9.27
N ARG A 300 -9.86 27.17 8.94
CA ARG A 300 -8.65 27.21 8.13
C ARG A 300 -8.90 27.28 6.63
N ILE A 301 -10.01 26.71 6.15
CA ILE A 301 -10.28 26.62 4.70
C ILE A 301 -11.24 27.73 4.24
N LEU A 302 -12.24 28.06 5.06
CA LEU A 302 -13.36 28.92 4.68
C LEU A 302 -13.27 30.31 5.30
N GLU A 303 -13.87 31.29 4.63
CA GLU A 303 -13.96 32.67 5.12
C GLU A 303 -15.26 32.93 5.90
N GLU A 304 -16.30 32.13 5.68
CA GLU A 304 -17.56 32.20 6.41
C GLU A 304 -17.35 32.03 7.92
N ASP A 305 -18.17 32.74 8.68
CA ASP A 305 -18.21 32.56 10.12
C ASP A 305 -18.92 31.24 10.51
N GLU A 306 -18.58 30.77 11.70
CA GLU A 306 -19.06 29.48 12.23
C GLU A 306 -20.58 29.42 12.39
N GLU A 307 -21.25 30.54 12.70
CA GLU A 307 -22.70 30.59 12.90
C GLU A 307 -23.43 30.42 11.56
N THR A 308 -22.94 31.09 10.51
CA THR A 308 -23.46 30.94 9.15
C THR A 308 -23.31 29.50 8.65
N LEU A 309 -22.14 28.88 8.83
CA LEU A 309 -21.91 27.49 8.41
C LEU A 309 -22.82 26.49 9.15
N ARG A 310 -23.03 26.69 10.46
CA ARG A 310 -23.97 25.89 11.26
C ARG A 310 -25.41 26.01 10.76
N LYS A 311 -25.85 27.24 10.45
CA LYS A 311 -27.20 27.50 9.91
C LYS A 311 -27.40 26.81 8.56
N TYR A 312 -26.40 26.87 7.67
CA TYR A 312 -26.45 26.14 6.40
C TYR A 312 -26.49 24.62 6.62
N GLY A 313 -25.69 24.10 7.56
CA GLY A 313 -25.71 22.69 7.97
C GLY A 313 -27.10 22.21 8.42
N LYS A 314 -27.79 22.98 9.26
CA LYS A 314 -29.18 22.64 9.68
C LYS A 314 -30.14 22.61 8.50
N ARG A 315 -30.09 23.66 7.67
CA ARG A 315 -31.00 23.80 6.52
C ARG A 315 -30.81 22.68 5.50
N ILE A 316 -29.57 22.28 5.23
CA ILE A 316 -29.31 21.17 4.29
C ILE A 316 -29.69 19.82 4.88
N ALA A 317 -29.49 19.61 6.20
CA ALA A 317 -29.96 18.40 6.89
C ALA A 317 -31.47 18.22 6.76
N ASP A 318 -32.22 19.30 7.00
CA ASP A 318 -33.67 19.33 6.84
C ASP A 318 -34.09 19.00 5.39
N ALA A 319 -33.44 19.65 4.41
CA ALA A 319 -33.73 19.43 3.00
C ALA A 319 -33.43 17.99 2.53
N ILE A 320 -32.32 17.39 3.00
CA ILE A 320 -31.96 15.99 2.73
C ILE A 320 -33.03 15.06 3.29
N TYR A 321 -33.40 15.24 4.56
CA TYR A 321 -34.37 14.36 5.22
C TYR A 321 -35.75 14.44 4.56
N ASP A 322 -36.21 15.67 4.26
CA ASP A 322 -37.54 15.89 3.68
C ASP A 322 -37.62 15.34 2.24
N SER A 323 -36.53 15.42 1.47
CA SER A 323 -36.45 14.95 0.06
C SER A 323 -36.05 13.48 -0.09
N ALA A 324 -35.67 12.80 0.99
CA ALA A 324 -35.20 11.42 0.94
C ALA A 324 -36.30 10.44 0.52
N VAL A 325 -35.98 9.55 -0.42
CA VAL A 325 -36.82 8.40 -0.76
C VAL A 325 -36.96 7.43 0.42
N GLU A 326 -37.92 6.51 0.35
CA GLU A 326 -38.24 5.60 1.46
C GLU A 326 -37.03 4.82 1.98
N VAL A 327 -36.24 4.21 1.08
CA VAL A 327 -35.03 3.45 1.44
C VAL A 327 -34.03 4.34 2.21
N SER A 328 -33.82 5.58 1.75
CA SER A 328 -32.95 6.54 2.42
C SER A 328 -33.50 6.97 3.78
N ARG A 329 -34.82 7.18 3.91
CA ARG A 329 -35.49 7.49 5.19
C ARG A 329 -35.37 6.36 6.20
N GLN A 330 -35.41 5.11 5.76
CA GLN A 330 -35.20 3.95 6.65
C GLN A 330 -33.76 3.91 7.19
N ILE A 331 -32.76 4.21 6.36
CA ILE A 331 -31.36 4.29 6.78
C ILE A 331 -31.15 5.46 7.75
N LEU A 332 -31.68 6.65 7.43
CA LEU A 332 -31.60 7.82 8.30
C LEU A 332 -32.29 7.57 9.65
N SER A 333 -33.46 6.91 9.65
CA SER A 333 -34.17 6.53 10.88
C SER A 333 -33.34 5.62 11.78
N ARG A 334 -32.68 4.59 11.21
CA ARG A 334 -31.74 3.72 11.94
C ARG A 334 -30.55 4.46 12.53
N ARG A 335 -30.20 5.62 11.96
CA ARG A 335 -29.14 6.52 12.43
C ARG A 335 -29.62 7.66 13.34
N GLY A 336 -30.81 7.54 13.92
CA GLY A 336 -31.35 8.57 14.84
C GLY A 336 -32.21 9.65 14.17
N GLY A 337 -32.49 9.50 12.87
CA GLY A 337 -33.45 10.31 12.14
C GLY A 337 -33.02 11.77 11.91
N ARG A 338 -34.02 12.64 11.73
CA ARG A 338 -33.84 14.05 11.34
C ARG A 338 -32.96 14.83 12.32
N GLU A 339 -33.22 14.68 13.61
CA GLU A 339 -32.53 15.50 14.61
C GLU A 339 -31.05 15.14 14.71
N LYS A 340 -30.73 13.84 14.62
CA LYS A 340 -29.34 13.39 14.57
C LYS A 340 -28.61 13.90 13.33
N LEU A 341 -29.25 13.83 12.15
CA LEU A 341 -28.68 14.37 10.92
C LEU A 341 -28.42 15.89 11.03
N ARG A 342 -29.34 16.62 11.66
CA ARG A 342 -29.21 18.06 11.91
C ARG A 342 -28.04 18.38 12.83
N GLU A 343 -27.90 17.65 13.94
CA GLU A 343 -26.77 17.81 14.86
C GLU A 343 -25.42 17.55 14.17
N ASP A 344 -25.35 16.50 13.36
CA ASP A 344 -24.12 16.09 12.69
C ASP A 344 -23.73 17.14 11.63
N LEU A 345 -24.65 17.54 10.74
CA LEU A 345 -24.35 18.52 9.70
C LEU A 345 -24.19 19.94 10.23
N GLU A 346 -24.85 20.31 11.34
CA GLU A 346 -24.53 21.56 12.06
C GLU A 346 -23.04 21.61 12.43
N LYS A 347 -22.46 20.48 12.86
CA LYS A 347 -21.05 20.38 13.26
C LYS A 347 -20.09 20.17 12.09
N THR A 348 -20.50 19.53 11.01
CA THR A 348 -19.56 19.12 9.93
C THR A 348 -19.66 19.89 8.62
N TYR A 349 -20.78 20.56 8.32
CA TYR A 349 -20.96 21.35 7.08
C TYR A 349 -19.76 22.28 6.79
N PRO A 350 -19.24 22.35 5.55
CA PRO A 350 -19.77 21.74 4.33
C PRO A 350 -19.39 20.27 4.12
N PHE A 351 -18.68 19.65 5.05
CA PHE A 351 -18.29 18.25 4.92
C PHE A 351 -19.41 17.33 5.37
N HIS A 352 -19.64 16.27 4.60
CA HIS A 352 -20.45 15.15 5.07
C HIS A 352 -19.76 14.52 6.31
N SER A 353 -20.53 14.01 7.27
CA SER A 353 -19.97 13.46 8.51
C SER A 353 -19.03 12.27 8.24
N GLU A 354 -19.36 11.41 7.28
CA GLU A 354 -18.46 10.33 6.82
C GLU A 354 -17.16 10.83 6.19
N THR A 355 -17.14 12.04 5.60
CA THR A 355 -15.89 12.64 5.10
C THR A 355 -14.96 12.94 6.27
N ILE A 356 -15.51 13.48 7.36
CA ILE A 356 -14.74 13.70 8.60
C ILE A 356 -14.26 12.36 9.17
N THR A 357 -15.10 11.33 9.17
CA THR A 357 -14.71 9.97 9.58
C THR A 357 -13.52 9.45 8.76
N VAL A 358 -13.58 9.56 7.43
CA VAL A 358 -12.48 9.15 6.54
C VAL A 358 -11.20 9.93 6.85
N LEU A 359 -11.27 11.25 6.98
CA LEU A 359 -10.10 12.08 7.29
C LEU A 359 -9.48 11.71 8.65
N ARG A 360 -10.31 11.40 9.65
CA ARG A 360 -9.86 10.91 10.97
C ARG A 360 -9.17 9.55 10.88
N LEU A 361 -9.76 8.60 10.16
CA LEU A 361 -9.20 7.26 10.01
C LEU A 361 -7.88 7.29 9.24
N LEU A 362 -7.82 8.04 8.12
CA LEU A 362 -6.60 8.25 7.35
C LEU A 362 -5.51 8.87 8.23
N HIS A 363 -5.84 9.91 8.99
CA HIS A 363 -4.91 10.51 9.95
C HIS A 363 -4.42 9.51 11.00
N MET A 364 -5.34 8.73 11.60
CA MET A 364 -5.02 7.80 12.68
C MET A 364 -4.13 6.64 12.23
N TYR A 365 -4.37 6.09 11.04
CA TYR A 365 -3.67 4.89 10.58
C TYR A 365 -2.48 5.17 9.67
N LEU A 366 -2.48 6.30 8.95
CA LEU A 366 -1.35 6.71 8.11
C LEU A 366 -0.40 7.68 8.83
N SER A 367 -0.64 7.99 10.11
CA SER A 367 0.21 8.87 10.94
C SER A 367 1.70 8.50 10.89
N LYS A 368 2.04 7.21 10.73
CA LYS A 368 3.42 6.70 10.51
C LYS A 368 4.17 7.38 9.36
N TYR A 369 3.46 7.87 8.35
CA TYR A 369 4.02 8.51 7.16
C TYR A 369 3.76 10.02 7.10
N ILE A 370 3.05 10.58 8.07
CA ILE A 370 2.42 11.91 7.95
C ILE A 370 2.88 12.81 9.09
N GLN A 371 3.31 14.04 8.75
CA GLN A 371 3.32 15.15 9.71
C GLN A 371 1.87 15.48 10.12
N ALA A 372 1.43 14.93 11.25
CA ALA A 372 0.08 14.39 11.30
C ALA A 372 -1.10 15.39 11.12
N THR A 373 -1.00 16.70 11.35
CA THR A 373 -2.16 17.60 11.12
C THR A 373 -2.33 18.13 9.70
N ARG A 374 -1.33 17.96 8.81
CA ARG A 374 -1.36 18.66 7.51
C ARG A 374 -2.08 17.91 6.42
N ASN A 375 -2.18 16.58 6.53
CA ASN A 375 -2.83 15.80 5.50
C ASN A 375 -4.36 15.95 5.51
N PRO A 376 -5.08 15.95 6.66
CA PRO A 376 -6.52 16.16 6.65
C PRO A 376 -6.94 17.52 6.10
N ILE A 377 -6.22 18.58 6.47
CA ILE A 377 -6.47 19.94 5.97
C ILE A 377 -6.16 20.03 4.49
N LYS A 378 -5.01 19.49 4.04
CA LYS A 378 -4.64 19.45 2.62
C LYS A 378 -5.67 18.67 1.80
N ILE A 379 -5.99 17.43 2.20
CA ILE A 379 -6.98 16.58 1.53
C ILE A 379 -8.35 17.27 1.47
N ALA A 380 -8.83 17.83 2.58
CA ALA A 380 -10.10 18.54 2.61
C ALA A 380 -10.09 19.79 1.72
N SER A 381 -8.97 20.51 1.67
CA SER A 381 -8.78 21.67 0.81
C SER A 381 -8.80 21.27 -0.66
N GLU A 382 -8.04 20.24 -1.02
CA GLU A 382 -7.99 19.68 -2.37
C GLU A 382 -9.38 19.19 -2.81
N ALA A 383 -10.15 18.55 -1.92
CA ALA A 383 -11.53 18.15 -2.20
C ALA A 383 -12.43 19.35 -2.54
N ILE A 384 -12.38 20.42 -1.74
CA ILE A 384 -13.16 21.65 -2.02
C ILE A 384 -12.72 22.28 -3.34
N LEU A 385 -11.41 22.37 -3.59
CA LEU A 385 -10.86 22.93 -4.83
C LEU A 385 -11.24 22.09 -6.04
N ALA A 386 -11.16 20.76 -5.95
CA ALA A 386 -11.53 19.84 -7.02
C ALA A 386 -13.01 19.99 -7.41
N ILE A 387 -13.92 20.07 -6.43
CA ILE A 387 -15.34 20.31 -6.73
C ILE A 387 -15.54 21.69 -7.35
N LYS A 388 -14.90 22.74 -6.81
CA LYS A 388 -15.04 24.11 -7.34
C LYS A 388 -14.50 24.27 -8.76
N LYS A 389 -13.43 23.55 -9.10
CA LYS A 389 -12.84 23.53 -10.43
C LYS A 389 -13.56 22.58 -11.41
N GLY A 390 -14.59 21.88 -10.96
CA GLY A 390 -15.46 21.06 -11.82
C GLY A 390 -14.99 19.62 -12.05
N LEU A 391 -14.04 19.09 -11.26
CA LEU A 391 -13.55 17.70 -11.44
C LEU A 391 -14.68 16.67 -11.39
N TYR A 392 -15.73 16.95 -10.64
CA TYR A 392 -16.83 16.03 -10.36
C TYR A 392 -18.11 16.35 -11.13
N ASP A 393 -18.08 17.30 -12.07
CA ASP A 393 -19.28 17.70 -12.82
C ASP A 393 -19.81 16.55 -13.71
N TRP A 394 -18.96 15.58 -14.07
CA TRP A 394 -19.36 14.36 -14.80
C TRP A 394 -20.29 13.42 -14.02
N LEU A 395 -20.44 13.59 -12.70
CA LEU A 395 -21.39 12.82 -11.89
C LEU A 395 -22.84 13.19 -12.20
N GLY A 396 -23.09 14.29 -12.90
CA GLY A 396 -24.43 14.69 -13.35
C GLY A 396 -25.29 15.41 -12.32
N PHE A 397 -24.73 15.82 -11.18
CA PHE A 397 -25.41 16.63 -10.17
C PHE A 397 -24.47 17.62 -9.49
N GLU A 398 -25.01 18.69 -8.91
CA GLU A 398 -24.23 19.66 -8.13
C GLU A 398 -24.18 19.25 -6.64
N PRO A 399 -22.99 19.07 -6.04
CA PRO A 399 -22.89 18.64 -4.65
C PRO A 399 -23.17 19.77 -3.66
N TYR A 400 -24.02 19.48 -2.67
CA TYR A 400 -24.30 20.38 -1.55
C TYR A 400 -23.31 20.19 -0.40
N LEU A 401 -22.77 18.99 -0.27
CA LEU A 401 -21.78 18.58 0.72
C LEU A 401 -20.48 18.08 0.05
N VAL A 402 -19.36 18.26 0.76
CA VAL A 402 -18.10 17.59 0.43
C VAL A 402 -18.19 16.16 0.94
N MET A 403 -18.68 15.28 0.08
CA MET A 403 -18.76 13.82 0.25
C MET A 403 -17.39 13.12 0.27
N PRO A 404 -17.27 11.89 0.82
CA PRO A 404 -16.01 11.16 0.86
C PRO A 404 -15.41 10.92 -0.53
N PHE A 405 -16.24 10.61 -1.53
CA PHE A 405 -15.80 10.37 -2.90
C PHE A 405 -15.33 11.65 -3.64
N HIS A 406 -15.53 12.83 -3.05
CA HIS A 406 -14.94 14.07 -3.54
C HIS A 406 -13.49 14.28 -3.10
N ILE A 407 -12.94 13.40 -2.26
CA ILE A 407 -11.50 13.38 -2.00
C ILE A 407 -10.81 13.00 -3.32
N PRO A 408 -9.95 13.87 -3.90
CA PRO A 408 -9.58 13.76 -5.31
C PRO A 408 -8.43 12.79 -5.54
N ILE A 409 -8.66 11.51 -5.23
CA ILE A 409 -7.77 10.41 -5.58
C ILE A 409 -7.64 10.19 -7.10
N ILE A 410 -8.54 10.81 -7.88
CA ILE A 410 -8.48 10.88 -9.34
C ILE A 410 -7.29 11.75 -9.78
N LEU A 411 -6.83 12.71 -8.99
CA LEU A 411 -5.69 13.54 -9.38
C LEU A 411 -4.39 12.87 -8.94
N GLU A 412 -3.52 12.52 -9.89
CA GLU A 412 -2.26 11.80 -9.61
C GLU A 412 -1.39 12.60 -8.63
N GLY A 413 -1.31 13.93 -8.77
CA GLY A 413 -0.56 14.79 -7.85
C GLY A 413 -1.08 14.71 -6.40
N VAL A 414 -2.40 14.68 -6.21
CA VAL A 414 -2.98 14.51 -4.86
C VAL A 414 -2.75 13.08 -4.36
N LEU A 415 -2.94 12.08 -5.21
CA LEU A 415 -2.71 10.67 -4.85
C LEU A 415 -1.27 10.43 -4.37
N SER A 416 -0.26 10.99 -5.05
CA SER A 416 1.14 10.83 -4.69
C SER A 416 1.56 11.67 -3.48
N GLU A 417 1.06 12.91 -3.37
CA GLU A 417 1.53 13.83 -2.32
C GLU A 417 0.74 13.73 -1.00
N SER A 418 -0.55 13.41 -1.07
CA SER A 418 -1.43 13.32 0.09
C SER A 418 -1.56 11.90 0.64
N PHE A 419 -0.96 10.89 0.01
CA PHE A 419 -0.97 9.53 0.53
C PHE A 419 0.45 8.94 0.46
N PRO A 420 1.36 9.37 1.36
CA PRO A 420 2.76 8.93 1.37
C PRO A 420 2.88 7.49 1.90
N LEU A 421 2.35 6.53 1.15
CA LEU A 421 2.45 5.11 1.45
C LEU A 421 3.88 4.62 1.15
N THR A 422 4.29 3.49 1.74
CA THR A 422 5.51 2.81 1.26
C THR A 422 5.35 2.47 -0.22
N PHE A 423 6.48 2.34 -0.94
CA PHE A 423 6.44 1.97 -2.35
C PHE A 423 5.65 0.68 -2.62
N ALA A 424 5.70 -0.30 -1.71
CA ALA A 424 4.93 -1.54 -1.79
C ALA A 424 3.42 -1.31 -1.57
N GLU A 425 3.03 -0.64 -0.50
CA GLU A 425 1.62 -0.32 -0.21
C GLU A 425 1.00 0.54 -1.32
N TYR A 426 1.73 1.57 -1.78
CA TYR A 426 1.29 2.45 -2.85
C TYR A 426 1.00 1.67 -4.13
N ARG A 427 1.89 0.76 -4.54
CA ARG A 427 1.66 -0.07 -5.74
C ARG A 427 0.41 -0.92 -5.63
N VAL A 428 0.16 -1.56 -4.49
CA VAL A 428 -1.03 -2.40 -4.33
C VAL A 428 -2.31 -1.57 -4.36
N PHE A 429 -2.38 -0.48 -3.60
CA PHE A 429 -3.58 0.36 -3.58
C PHE A 429 -3.80 1.08 -4.90
N ARG A 430 -2.74 1.43 -5.63
CA ARG A 430 -2.83 1.96 -6.99
C ARG A 430 -3.37 0.91 -7.97
N GLU A 431 -2.93 -0.34 -7.90
CA GLU A 431 -3.48 -1.41 -8.74
C GLU A 431 -4.98 -1.63 -8.46
N ILE A 432 -5.37 -1.68 -7.18
CA ILE A 432 -6.79 -1.75 -6.78
C ILE A 432 -7.56 -0.56 -7.38
N LEU A 433 -6.99 0.64 -7.31
CA LEU A 433 -7.62 1.85 -7.84
C LEU A 433 -7.85 1.74 -9.37
N LEU A 434 -6.81 1.38 -10.13
CA LEU A 434 -6.88 1.24 -11.60
C LEU A 434 -7.85 0.15 -12.05
N ARG A 435 -7.93 -0.96 -11.31
CA ARG A 435 -8.79 -2.10 -11.67
C ARG A 435 -10.23 -1.88 -11.25
N ASP A 436 -10.47 -1.40 -10.04
CA ASP A 436 -11.78 -1.49 -9.40
C ASP A 436 -12.43 -0.15 -9.03
N VAL A 437 -11.75 0.99 -9.26
CA VAL A 437 -12.27 2.32 -8.86
C VAL A 437 -12.17 3.34 -10.00
N VAL A 438 -10.97 3.82 -10.32
CA VAL A 438 -10.75 4.92 -11.27
C VAL A 438 -9.29 4.98 -11.73
N HIS A 439 -9.05 5.44 -12.95
CA HIS A 439 -7.71 5.78 -13.43
C HIS A 439 -7.35 7.22 -13.03
N PRO A 440 -6.24 7.45 -12.31
CA PRO A 440 -5.79 8.80 -12.03
C PRO A 440 -5.41 9.57 -13.30
N VAL A 441 -5.68 10.88 -13.29
CA VAL A 441 -5.35 11.83 -14.35
C VAL A 441 -4.35 12.86 -13.82
N ARG A 442 -3.59 13.50 -14.73
CA ARG A 442 -2.61 14.52 -14.35
C ARG A 442 -3.23 15.91 -14.31
N ASP A 443 -4.17 16.19 -15.20
CA ASP A 443 -4.90 17.45 -15.28
C ASP A 443 -6.41 17.24 -15.06
N ILE A 444 -7.04 18.17 -14.35
CA ILE A 444 -8.47 18.18 -14.07
C ILE A 444 -9.34 18.23 -15.34
N ARG A 445 -8.78 18.68 -16.47
CA ARG A 445 -9.45 18.75 -17.77
C ARG A 445 -9.48 17.42 -18.51
N GLU A 446 -8.67 16.45 -18.09
CA GLU A 446 -8.67 15.13 -18.70
C GLU A 446 -9.99 14.40 -18.41
N LYS A 447 -10.42 13.57 -19.36
CA LYS A 447 -11.64 12.78 -19.19
C LYS A 447 -11.41 11.72 -18.12
N VAL A 448 -12.24 11.74 -17.08
CA VAL A 448 -12.22 10.71 -16.03
C VAL A 448 -12.54 9.34 -16.64
N LYS A 449 -11.66 8.37 -16.39
CA LYS A 449 -11.84 6.97 -16.81
C LYS A 449 -12.02 6.11 -15.56
N LEU A 450 -13.14 5.40 -15.46
CA LEU A 450 -13.40 4.47 -14.36
C LEU A 450 -12.49 3.24 -14.43
N GLY A 451 -12.36 2.51 -13.32
CA GLY A 451 -11.52 1.32 -13.24
C GLY A 451 -11.93 0.25 -14.25
N ASP A 452 -10.96 -0.53 -14.73
CA ASP A 452 -11.15 -1.48 -15.83
C ASP A 452 -12.34 -2.43 -15.61
N ASN A 453 -12.44 -3.02 -14.40
CA ASN A 453 -13.53 -3.94 -14.06
C ASN A 453 -14.89 -3.25 -13.96
N ILE A 454 -14.95 -1.96 -13.58
CA ILE A 454 -16.20 -1.20 -13.61
C ILE A 454 -16.67 -1.04 -15.05
N VAL A 455 -15.77 -0.60 -15.94
CA VAL A 455 -16.11 -0.34 -17.35
C VAL A 455 -16.49 -1.64 -18.08
N GLU A 456 -15.78 -2.73 -17.83
CA GLU A 456 -15.94 -3.99 -18.54
C GLU A 456 -17.09 -4.86 -18.02
N LYS A 457 -17.36 -4.84 -16.70
CA LYS A 457 -18.22 -5.85 -16.04
C LYS A 457 -19.50 -5.27 -15.41
N ILE A 458 -19.55 -3.95 -15.22
CA ILE A 458 -20.68 -3.25 -14.60
C ILE A 458 -21.47 -2.50 -15.66
N SER A 459 -22.79 -2.52 -15.55
CA SER A 459 -23.69 -1.83 -16.47
C SER A 459 -23.57 -0.31 -16.33
N GLN A 460 -23.76 0.41 -17.45
CA GLN A 460 -23.47 1.84 -17.54
C GLN A 460 -24.28 2.69 -16.57
N GLU A 461 -25.54 2.32 -16.30
CA GLU A 461 -26.42 3.00 -15.35
C GLU A 461 -25.91 2.95 -13.90
N LEU A 462 -25.05 1.96 -13.58
CA LEU A 462 -24.43 1.81 -12.27
C LEU A 462 -23.02 2.39 -12.17
N HIS A 463 -22.48 2.97 -13.24
CA HIS A 463 -21.11 3.51 -13.26
C HIS A 463 -20.90 4.64 -12.25
N VAL A 464 -21.82 5.61 -12.20
CA VAL A 464 -21.75 6.75 -11.27
C VAL A 464 -21.88 6.31 -9.80
N PRO A 465 -22.95 5.61 -9.38
CA PRO A 465 -23.04 5.16 -8.00
C PRO A 465 -21.98 4.11 -7.64
N GLY A 466 -21.56 3.29 -8.61
CA GLY A 466 -20.43 2.37 -8.46
C GLY A 466 -19.13 3.10 -8.12
N PHE A 467 -18.81 4.19 -8.82
CA PHE A 467 -17.66 5.05 -8.50
C PHE A 467 -17.77 5.66 -7.10
N MET A 468 -18.92 6.22 -6.72
CA MET A 468 -19.11 6.84 -5.41
C MET A 468 -18.88 5.84 -4.27
N ILE A 469 -19.48 4.65 -4.40
CA ILE A 469 -19.37 3.56 -3.42
C ILE A 469 -17.94 3.02 -3.34
N THR A 470 -17.34 2.67 -4.48
CA THR A 470 -15.99 2.09 -4.52
C THR A 470 -14.93 3.07 -4.04
N THR A 471 -15.03 4.36 -4.37
CA THR A 471 -14.12 5.40 -3.87
C THR A 471 -14.17 5.51 -2.35
N TYR A 472 -15.38 5.52 -1.77
CA TYR A 472 -15.54 5.55 -0.32
C TYR A 472 -14.95 4.30 0.36
N ILE A 473 -15.26 3.11 -0.16
CA ILE A 473 -14.71 1.85 0.36
C ILE A 473 -13.19 1.83 0.22
N TRP A 474 -12.63 2.32 -0.89
CA TRP A 474 -11.18 2.39 -1.12
C TRP A 474 -10.49 3.28 -0.10
N LEU A 475 -11.03 4.46 0.20
CA LEU A 475 -10.47 5.36 1.22
C LEU A 475 -10.50 4.74 2.62
N ARG A 476 -11.58 4.04 2.98
CA ARG A 476 -11.69 3.29 4.24
C ARG A 476 -10.74 2.09 4.26
N SER A 477 -10.56 1.41 3.12
CA SER A 477 -9.65 0.30 2.95
C SER A 477 -8.20 0.73 3.08
N LEU A 478 -7.87 1.89 2.52
CA LEU A 478 -6.56 2.51 2.65
C LEU A 478 -6.24 2.81 4.12
N ALA A 479 -7.19 3.39 4.85
CA ALA A 479 -7.03 3.63 6.28
C ALA A 479 -6.83 2.32 7.07
N GLY A 480 -7.62 1.28 6.78
CA GLY A 480 -7.45 -0.04 7.39
C GLY A 480 -6.27 -0.87 6.87
N GLY A 481 -5.56 -0.41 5.83
CA GLY A 481 -4.48 -1.14 5.16
C GLY A 481 -4.93 -2.35 4.33
N GLY A 482 -6.24 -2.53 4.12
CA GLY A 482 -6.81 -3.68 3.42
C GLY A 482 -6.65 -5.02 4.17
N LEU A 483 -6.36 -4.95 5.48
CA LEU A 483 -6.15 -6.08 6.39
C LEU A 483 -7.45 -6.45 7.12
N LEU A 484 -7.81 -7.74 7.16
CA LEU A 484 -9.04 -8.20 7.82
C LEU A 484 -9.02 -7.97 9.34
N SER A 485 -7.85 -7.98 9.98
CA SER A 485 -7.70 -7.71 11.42
C SER A 485 -8.10 -6.28 11.84
N ARG A 486 -8.28 -5.35 10.90
CA ARG A 486 -8.75 -3.98 11.14
C ARG A 486 -10.19 -3.77 10.67
N ALA A 487 -11.05 -4.78 10.84
CA ALA A 487 -12.44 -4.76 10.40
C ALA A 487 -13.20 -3.49 10.83
N GLU A 488 -12.90 -2.94 12.01
CA GLU A 488 -13.51 -1.72 12.55
C GLU A 488 -13.34 -0.48 11.65
N ALA A 489 -12.26 -0.42 10.86
CA ALA A 489 -12.01 0.66 9.92
C ALA A 489 -12.94 0.61 8.69
N TYR A 490 -13.53 -0.53 8.36
CA TYR A 490 -14.29 -0.72 7.12
C TYR A 490 -15.77 -0.41 7.29
N PRO A 491 -16.43 0.18 6.28
CA PRO A 491 -17.84 0.57 6.36
C PRO A 491 -18.77 -0.64 6.26
N THR A 492 -19.87 -0.60 7.01
CA THR A 492 -21.05 -1.45 6.79
C THR A 492 -21.83 -0.98 5.55
N THR A 493 -22.79 -1.77 5.08
CA THR A 493 -23.70 -1.36 3.99
C THR A 493 -24.44 -0.05 4.32
N ASP A 494 -24.87 0.14 5.56
CA ASP A 494 -25.53 1.37 6.01
C ASP A 494 -24.56 2.56 6.02
N ASP A 495 -23.28 2.34 6.36
CA ASP A 495 -22.24 3.38 6.26
C ASP A 495 -22.00 3.79 4.81
N VAL A 496 -21.92 2.82 3.89
CA VAL A 496 -21.77 3.08 2.46
C VAL A 496 -22.95 3.87 1.92
N ALA A 497 -24.17 3.45 2.27
CA ALA A 497 -25.37 4.12 1.81
C ALA A 497 -25.44 5.56 2.31
N PHE A 498 -25.16 5.77 3.61
CA PHE A 498 -25.13 7.11 4.19
C PHE A 498 -24.01 7.98 3.60
N ALA A 499 -22.83 7.41 3.31
CA ALA A 499 -21.70 8.13 2.73
C ALA A 499 -21.94 8.68 1.32
N ILE A 500 -23.01 8.25 0.63
CA ILE A 500 -23.41 8.78 -0.68
C ILE A 500 -24.66 9.66 -0.64
N MET A 501 -25.21 9.95 0.54
CA MET A 501 -26.40 10.80 0.72
C MET A 501 -26.04 12.29 0.68
N ASP A 502 -26.29 12.92 -0.47
CA ASP A 502 -26.34 14.36 -0.68
C ASP A 502 -27.80 14.75 -1.03
N TYR A 503 -28.12 16.04 -1.03
CA TYR A 503 -29.47 16.51 -1.37
C TYR A 503 -29.97 16.00 -2.73
N GLU A 504 -29.11 15.90 -3.73
CA GLU A 504 -29.52 15.39 -5.05
C GLU A 504 -29.60 13.86 -5.11
N THR A 505 -28.68 13.15 -4.45
CA THR A 505 -28.62 11.68 -4.54
C THR A 505 -29.72 11.00 -3.74
N VAL A 506 -30.18 11.59 -2.62
CA VAL A 506 -31.25 11.00 -1.79
C VAL A 506 -32.61 10.95 -2.47
N LYS A 507 -32.79 11.67 -3.58
CA LYS A 507 -34.01 11.65 -4.40
C LYS A 507 -34.04 10.48 -5.39
N ASN A 508 -32.89 9.85 -5.66
CA ASN A 508 -32.75 8.81 -6.66
C ASN A 508 -32.86 7.41 -6.01
N SER A 509 -34.00 6.74 -6.20
CA SER A 509 -34.26 5.42 -5.62
C SER A 509 -33.28 4.35 -6.09
N ASP A 510 -32.88 4.36 -7.37
CA ASP A 510 -31.99 3.36 -7.93
C ASP A 510 -30.57 3.49 -7.36
N TRP A 511 -30.09 4.73 -7.16
CA TRP A 511 -28.78 4.98 -6.57
C TRP A 511 -28.74 4.68 -5.07
N MET A 512 -29.88 4.85 -4.39
CA MET A 512 -30.01 4.62 -2.94
C MET A 512 -30.26 3.15 -2.57
N ASP A 513 -30.58 2.28 -3.54
CA ASP A 513 -30.55 0.81 -3.36
C ASP A 513 -29.10 0.28 -3.35
N VAL A 514 -28.32 0.79 -2.41
CA VAL A 514 -26.92 0.44 -2.20
C VAL A 514 -26.69 -1.06 -1.99
N PRO A 515 -27.56 -1.82 -1.28
CA PRO A 515 -27.43 -3.27 -1.21
C PRO A 515 -27.46 -3.95 -2.59
N LYS A 516 -28.35 -3.51 -3.50
CA LYS A 516 -28.39 -4.04 -4.88
C LYS A 516 -27.12 -3.70 -5.65
N ILE A 517 -26.62 -2.47 -5.53
CA ILE A 517 -25.40 -2.04 -6.22
C ILE A 517 -24.20 -2.82 -5.71
N LEU A 518 -24.03 -2.94 -4.38
CA LEU A 518 -22.95 -3.71 -3.78
C LEU A 518 -22.97 -5.19 -4.19
N ARG A 519 -24.16 -5.81 -4.28
CA ARG A 519 -24.29 -7.18 -4.83
C ARG A 519 -23.85 -7.26 -6.30
N SER A 520 -24.12 -6.24 -7.11
CA SER A 520 -23.67 -6.21 -8.51
C SER A 520 -22.16 -6.00 -8.63
N LEU A 521 -21.54 -5.26 -7.71
CA LEU A 521 -20.09 -5.04 -7.68
C LEU A 521 -19.35 -6.26 -7.14
N HIS A 522 -19.92 -6.89 -6.10
CA HIS A 522 -19.34 -8.06 -5.44
C HIS A 522 -19.25 -9.25 -6.40
N GLY A 523 -18.08 -9.88 -6.46
CA GLY A 523 -17.78 -10.98 -7.39
C GLY A 523 -17.36 -10.54 -8.80
N LYS A 524 -17.61 -9.28 -9.19
CA LYS A 524 -17.15 -8.72 -10.47
C LYS A 524 -15.87 -7.89 -10.34
N LEU A 525 -15.77 -7.11 -9.26
CA LEU A 525 -14.55 -6.39 -8.90
C LEU A 525 -13.54 -7.34 -8.27
N THR A 526 -12.27 -7.21 -8.66
CA THR A 526 -11.21 -8.18 -8.34
C THR A 526 -10.85 -8.19 -6.85
N TYR A 527 -10.81 -7.02 -6.23
CA TYR A 527 -10.30 -6.83 -4.87
C TYR A 527 -11.40 -6.54 -3.85
N LEU A 528 -12.60 -6.17 -4.31
CA LEU A 528 -13.74 -5.88 -3.42
C LEU A 528 -14.18 -7.16 -2.69
N ALA A 529 -14.37 -7.03 -1.39
CA ALA A 529 -14.81 -8.12 -0.54
C ALA A 529 -15.75 -7.64 0.55
N GLU A 530 -16.46 -8.61 1.12
CA GLU A 530 -17.30 -8.44 2.29
C GLU A 530 -16.78 -9.39 3.37
N HIS A 531 -16.61 -8.86 4.59
CA HIS A 531 -16.17 -9.63 5.74
C HIS A 531 -16.91 -9.12 6.98
N SER A 532 -17.64 -10.02 7.64
CA SER A 532 -18.42 -9.72 8.86
C SER A 532 -19.37 -8.52 8.70
N GLY A 533 -20.06 -8.41 7.56
CA GLY A 533 -21.01 -7.34 7.26
C GLY A 533 -20.35 -6.01 6.84
N ARG A 534 -19.04 -5.99 6.60
CA ARG A 534 -18.27 -4.80 6.24
C ARG A 534 -17.54 -4.96 4.91
N TRP A 535 -17.44 -3.86 4.19
CA TRP A 535 -16.91 -3.81 2.82
C TRP A 535 -15.51 -3.26 2.77
N LEU A 536 -14.60 -3.97 2.12
CA LEU A 536 -13.22 -3.54 1.94
C LEU A 536 -12.68 -3.94 0.57
N PHE A 537 -11.68 -3.21 0.11
CA PHE A 537 -10.73 -3.69 -0.87
C PHE A 537 -9.61 -4.43 -0.15
N ARG A 538 -9.54 -5.74 -0.36
CA ARG A 538 -8.51 -6.59 0.23
C ARG A 538 -7.18 -6.30 -0.42
N ARG A 539 -6.14 -6.16 0.40
CA ARG A 539 -4.76 -6.25 -0.07
C ARG A 539 -4.46 -7.71 -0.35
N ILE A 540 -4.73 -8.16 -1.57
CA ILE A 540 -4.26 -9.46 -2.05
C ILE A 540 -2.85 -9.21 -2.58
N PRO A 541 -1.80 -9.78 -1.98
CA PRO A 541 -0.46 -9.69 -2.54
C PRO A 541 -0.47 -10.17 -3.99
N ASP A 542 0.28 -9.48 -4.85
CA ASP A 542 0.35 -9.85 -6.26
C ASP A 542 1.20 -11.11 -6.42
N LEU A 543 0.53 -12.26 -6.32
CA LEU A 543 1.14 -13.56 -6.54
C LEU A 543 1.76 -13.67 -7.92
N LEU A 544 1.24 -12.99 -8.95
CA LEU A 544 1.82 -13.02 -10.28
C LEU A 544 3.17 -12.31 -10.29
N GLN A 545 3.29 -11.17 -9.61
CA GLN A 545 4.58 -10.48 -9.44
C GLN A 545 5.60 -11.34 -8.69
N LEU A 546 5.16 -12.10 -7.68
CA LEU A 546 6.01 -13.05 -6.99
C LEU A 546 6.53 -14.13 -7.96
N ILE A 547 5.63 -14.73 -8.74
CA ILE A 547 5.96 -15.72 -9.76
C ILE A 547 6.91 -15.12 -10.81
N GLU A 548 6.67 -13.90 -11.28
CA GLU A 548 7.53 -13.19 -12.23
C GLU A 548 8.95 -12.99 -11.69
N ARG A 549 9.08 -12.65 -10.40
CA ARG A 549 10.38 -12.50 -9.75
C ARG A 549 11.12 -13.83 -9.74
N TYR A 550 10.48 -14.91 -9.31
CA TYR A 550 11.06 -16.26 -9.36
C TYR A 550 11.35 -16.72 -10.79
N ALA A 551 10.53 -16.33 -11.76
CA ALA A 551 10.74 -16.64 -13.17
C ALA A 551 12.05 -16.03 -13.69
N ARG A 552 12.44 -14.83 -13.24
CA ARG A 552 13.73 -14.24 -13.64
C ARG A 552 14.93 -15.10 -13.25
N ASP A 553 14.79 -15.86 -12.17
CA ASP A 553 15.84 -16.74 -11.61
C ASP A 553 15.70 -18.20 -12.11
N VAL A 554 14.76 -18.49 -13.01
CA VAL A 554 14.66 -19.82 -13.65
C VAL A 554 15.73 -19.96 -14.72
N LEU A 555 16.63 -20.91 -14.52
CA LEU A 555 17.71 -21.23 -15.44
C LEU A 555 17.20 -22.10 -16.61
N PRO A 556 17.78 -22.01 -17.82
CA PRO A 556 17.30 -22.73 -19.00
C PRO A 556 17.15 -24.23 -18.80
N TYR A 557 18.12 -24.91 -18.16
CA TYR A 557 18.07 -26.36 -17.93
C TYR A 557 16.82 -26.79 -17.14
N GLN A 558 16.31 -25.93 -16.25
CA GLN A 558 15.15 -26.22 -15.41
C GLN A 558 13.85 -26.21 -16.22
N VAL A 559 13.78 -25.39 -17.28
CA VAL A 559 12.67 -25.38 -18.25
C VAL A 559 12.68 -26.69 -19.06
N TYR A 560 13.86 -27.11 -19.51
CA TYR A 560 14.03 -28.31 -20.31
C TYR A 560 13.85 -29.61 -19.50
N ASP A 561 14.20 -29.60 -18.22
CA ASP A 561 13.91 -30.69 -17.29
C ASP A 561 12.41 -30.83 -17.02
N GLU A 562 11.68 -29.71 -16.88
CA GLU A 562 10.22 -29.74 -16.72
C GLU A 562 9.53 -30.30 -17.97
N LEU A 563 10.05 -29.99 -19.16
CA LEU A 563 9.59 -30.60 -20.41
C LEU A 563 9.88 -32.11 -20.46
N ALA A 564 11.03 -32.58 -19.95
CA ALA A 564 11.33 -34.01 -19.84
C ALA A 564 10.37 -34.71 -18.87
N LYS A 565 10.05 -34.05 -17.75
CA LYS A 565 9.08 -34.52 -16.75
C LYS A 565 7.68 -34.63 -17.36
N TYR A 566 7.24 -33.64 -18.13
CA TYR A 566 5.96 -33.67 -18.86
C TYR A 566 5.81 -34.94 -19.73
N PHE A 567 6.78 -35.21 -20.59
CA PHE A 567 6.76 -36.40 -21.45
C PHE A 567 6.85 -37.70 -20.63
N SER A 568 7.55 -37.70 -19.50
CA SER A 568 7.62 -38.86 -18.61
C SER A 568 6.30 -39.14 -17.89
N GLU A 569 5.57 -38.11 -17.47
CA GLU A 569 4.25 -38.22 -16.83
C GLU A 569 3.19 -38.72 -17.81
N MET A 570 3.25 -38.28 -19.07
CA MET A 570 2.36 -38.73 -20.15
C MET A 570 2.41 -40.26 -20.35
N ARG A 571 3.53 -40.90 -20.01
CA ARG A 571 3.72 -42.37 -20.05
C ARG A 571 3.13 -43.08 -18.83
N LYS A 572 3.02 -42.40 -17.68
CA LYS A 572 2.51 -42.95 -16.41
C LYS A 572 0.99 -42.87 -16.28
N ALA A 573 0.28 -42.35 -17.28
CA ALA A 573 -1.18 -42.33 -17.34
C ALA A 573 -1.75 -43.76 -17.35
N GLY A 574 -1.80 -44.38 -16.17
CA GLY A 574 -2.34 -45.70 -15.93
C GLY A 574 -3.84 -45.70 -16.18
N ARG A 575 -4.28 -46.63 -17.04
CA ARG A 575 -5.64 -46.82 -17.60
C ARG A 575 -5.91 -46.11 -18.93
N SER A 576 -4.96 -46.18 -19.86
CA SER A 576 -5.29 -45.91 -21.26
C SER A 576 -6.08 -47.09 -21.85
N THR A 577 -7.24 -46.83 -22.47
CA THR A 577 -7.96 -47.79 -23.33
C THR A 577 -7.24 -48.04 -24.65
N TYR A 578 -6.17 -47.28 -24.93
CA TYR A 578 -5.39 -47.37 -26.16
C TYR A 578 -4.42 -48.54 -26.10
N LYS A 579 -4.53 -49.44 -27.08
CA LYS A 579 -3.69 -50.63 -27.20
C LYS A 579 -2.44 -50.28 -28.02
N ILE A 580 -1.28 -50.27 -27.36
CA ILE A 580 0.03 -50.05 -27.98
C ILE A 580 0.56 -51.41 -28.46
N LYS A 581 0.92 -51.55 -29.75
CA LYS A 581 1.22 -52.86 -30.36
C LYS A 581 2.72 -53.21 -30.37
N VAL A 582 3.56 -52.26 -30.77
CA VAL A 582 4.99 -52.41 -31.08
C VAL A 582 5.86 -51.57 -30.15
N LEU A 583 5.49 -50.31 -29.90
CA LEU A 583 6.21 -49.36 -29.05
C LEU A 583 5.86 -49.49 -27.56
N GLY A 584 5.01 -50.44 -27.16
CA GLY A 584 4.60 -50.62 -25.76
C GLY A 584 5.77 -50.91 -24.81
N ASN A 585 6.85 -51.52 -25.34
CA ASN A 585 8.11 -51.77 -24.64
C ASN A 585 9.24 -50.86 -25.12
N ALA A 586 8.96 -49.71 -25.74
CA ALA A 586 10.01 -48.82 -26.23
C ALA A 586 10.86 -48.25 -25.08
N GLN A 587 12.17 -48.14 -25.33
CA GLN A 587 13.10 -47.39 -24.48
C GLN A 587 12.98 -45.91 -24.81
N VAL A 588 13.00 -45.02 -23.81
CA VAL A 588 12.91 -43.57 -24.04
C VAL A 588 14.20 -42.92 -23.56
N VAL A 589 14.80 -42.11 -24.42
CA VAL A 589 16.02 -41.34 -24.13
C VAL A 589 15.68 -39.87 -24.26
N PHE A 590 15.97 -39.09 -23.23
CA PHE A 590 15.84 -37.63 -23.28
C PHE A 590 17.21 -37.04 -23.58
N VAL A 591 17.31 -36.22 -24.61
CA VAL A 591 18.52 -35.40 -24.86
C VAL A 591 18.28 -34.05 -24.22
N LYS A 592 18.89 -33.83 -23.05
CA LYS A 592 18.67 -32.62 -22.27
C LYS A 592 19.63 -31.50 -22.64
N TYR A 593 19.44 -30.36 -21.98
CA TYR A 593 20.28 -29.19 -22.14
C TYR A 593 21.67 -29.41 -21.53
N GLY A 594 22.72 -29.12 -22.32
CA GLY A 594 24.11 -29.33 -21.93
C GLY A 594 24.61 -30.77 -22.12
N GLU A 595 23.75 -31.71 -22.50
CA GLU A 595 24.14 -33.08 -22.83
C GLU A 595 24.47 -33.21 -24.33
N GLU A 596 25.50 -34.00 -24.63
CA GLU A 596 25.79 -34.41 -26.00
C GLU A 596 24.67 -35.31 -26.55
N ALA A 597 24.29 -35.10 -27.81
CA ALA A 597 23.31 -35.94 -28.49
C ALA A 597 23.92 -37.32 -28.85
N LYS A 598 24.01 -38.20 -27.84
CA LYS A 598 24.49 -39.58 -27.96
C LYS A 598 23.50 -40.55 -27.31
N LEU A 599 23.36 -41.74 -27.88
CA LEU A 599 22.63 -42.84 -27.26
C LEU A 599 23.45 -43.45 -26.10
N PRO A 600 22.81 -43.83 -24.98
CA PRO A 600 23.46 -44.61 -23.92
C PRO A 600 23.95 -45.98 -24.42
N ASP A 601 25.12 -46.41 -23.95
CA ASP A 601 25.73 -47.68 -24.39
C ASP A 601 24.95 -48.93 -23.89
N GLU A 602 24.09 -48.77 -22.87
CA GLU A 602 23.30 -49.85 -22.24
C GLU A 602 21.94 -50.14 -22.91
N LEU A 603 21.61 -49.46 -24.03
CA LEU A 603 20.32 -49.67 -24.70
C LEU A 603 20.22 -51.07 -25.33
N ASP A 604 19.07 -51.73 -25.17
CA ASP A 604 18.79 -53.01 -25.83
C ASP A 604 18.54 -52.75 -27.32
N ILE A 605 19.38 -53.34 -28.17
CA ILE A 605 19.31 -53.15 -29.62
C ILE A 605 18.02 -53.70 -30.21
N ASN A 606 17.44 -54.71 -29.57
CA ASN A 606 16.23 -55.38 -30.02
C ASN A 606 14.95 -54.62 -29.67
N ARG A 607 15.02 -53.60 -28.81
CA ARG A 607 13.87 -52.78 -28.41
C ARG A 607 13.83 -51.47 -29.19
N PRO A 608 12.65 -51.05 -29.68
CA PRO A 608 12.48 -49.73 -30.27
C PRO A 608 12.90 -48.63 -29.28
N THR A 609 13.50 -47.56 -29.78
CA THR A 609 13.95 -46.43 -28.94
C THR A 609 13.33 -45.13 -29.42
N ILE A 610 12.73 -44.39 -28.50
CA ILE A 610 12.18 -43.05 -28.74
C ILE A 610 13.15 -42.05 -28.11
N VAL A 611 13.75 -41.20 -28.94
CA VAL A 611 14.65 -40.14 -28.50
C VAL A 611 13.90 -38.83 -28.53
N ILE A 612 13.82 -38.13 -27.41
CA ILE A 612 13.09 -36.86 -27.28
C ILE A 612 14.10 -35.78 -26.94
N PHE A 613 14.29 -34.84 -27.87
CA PHE A 613 15.01 -33.61 -27.58
C PHE A 613 14.10 -32.68 -26.80
N THR A 614 14.49 -32.36 -25.57
CA THR A 614 13.79 -31.33 -24.77
C THR A 614 14.38 -29.95 -24.97
N ARG A 615 15.37 -29.82 -25.86
CA ARG A 615 15.98 -28.57 -26.30
C ARG A 615 15.96 -28.47 -27.82
N GLU A 616 16.38 -27.32 -28.33
CA GLU A 616 16.69 -27.14 -29.75
C GLU A 616 17.74 -28.17 -30.18
N ALA A 617 17.52 -28.78 -31.35
CA ALA A 617 18.36 -29.82 -31.91
C ALA A 617 18.75 -29.45 -33.34
N LEU A 618 20.05 -29.49 -33.63
CA LEU A 618 20.55 -29.35 -35.00
C LEU A 618 20.33 -30.64 -35.78
N ASP A 619 20.16 -30.56 -37.10
CA ASP A 619 19.92 -31.77 -37.91
C ASP A 619 21.07 -32.78 -37.82
N GLY A 620 22.32 -32.31 -37.67
CA GLY A 620 23.47 -33.18 -37.42
C GLY A 620 23.44 -33.88 -36.05
N GLU A 621 22.76 -33.34 -35.03
CA GLU A 621 22.55 -34.02 -33.75
C GLU A 621 21.47 -35.10 -33.86
N VAL A 622 20.42 -34.83 -34.64
CA VAL A 622 19.38 -35.82 -34.95
C VAL A 622 19.97 -36.99 -35.75
N GLU A 623 20.88 -36.71 -36.68
CA GLU A 623 21.57 -37.74 -37.46
C GLU A 623 22.43 -38.66 -36.58
N LYS A 624 23.11 -38.10 -35.57
CA LYS A 624 23.93 -38.85 -34.61
C LYS A 624 23.13 -39.85 -33.80
N VAL A 625 21.91 -39.51 -33.37
CA VAL A 625 21.08 -40.42 -32.55
C VAL A 625 20.28 -41.40 -33.40
N LEU A 626 20.07 -41.14 -34.69
CA LEU A 626 19.44 -42.06 -35.64
C LEU A 626 20.46 -43.06 -36.20
N GLU A 627 21.10 -43.83 -35.33
CA GLU A 627 22.14 -44.80 -35.72
C GLU A 627 21.54 -46.08 -36.35
N ARG A 628 20.30 -46.44 -35.99
CA ARG A 628 19.59 -47.67 -36.42
C ARG A 628 18.11 -47.41 -36.69
N ASN A 629 17.49 -48.27 -37.49
CA ASN A 629 16.15 -48.09 -38.06
C ASN A 629 14.99 -48.17 -37.06
N ASN A 630 15.19 -48.79 -35.88
CA ASN A 630 14.17 -48.88 -34.83
C ASN A 630 14.20 -47.69 -33.85
N ILE A 631 14.87 -46.59 -34.21
CA ILE A 631 14.89 -45.33 -33.46
C ILE A 631 13.92 -44.34 -34.09
N VAL A 632 13.16 -43.65 -33.24
CA VAL A 632 12.27 -42.55 -33.58
C VAL A 632 12.67 -41.33 -32.79
N VAL A 633 12.86 -40.20 -33.46
CA VAL A 633 13.25 -38.93 -32.82
C VAL A 633 12.08 -37.95 -32.80
N LEU A 634 11.88 -37.29 -31.67
CA LEU A 634 11.04 -36.10 -31.54
C LEU A 634 11.94 -34.91 -31.22
N LYS A 635 11.91 -33.88 -32.06
CA LYS A 635 12.55 -32.58 -31.78
C LYS A 635 11.52 -31.44 -31.83
N PRO A 636 11.72 -30.36 -31.05
CA PRO A 636 10.82 -29.22 -31.10
C PRO A 636 10.98 -28.46 -32.42
N ASP A 637 9.86 -28.06 -33.01
CA ASP A 637 9.86 -27.07 -34.09
C ASP A 637 10.02 -25.67 -33.51
N ASN A 638 11.22 -25.11 -33.67
CA ASN A 638 11.59 -23.80 -33.16
C ASN A 638 11.32 -22.65 -34.14
N VAL A 639 10.81 -22.93 -35.35
CA VAL A 639 10.56 -21.92 -36.39
C VAL A 639 9.09 -21.67 -36.66
N ARG A 640 8.21 -22.60 -36.28
CA ARG A 640 6.75 -22.49 -36.50
C ARG A 640 6.13 -21.29 -35.79
N ILE A 641 5.59 -20.38 -36.59
CA ILE A 641 4.91 -19.15 -36.14
C ILE A 641 3.50 -19.48 -35.64
N VAL A 642 3.05 -18.75 -34.62
CA VAL A 642 1.69 -18.86 -34.08
C VAL A 642 0.64 -18.50 -35.14
N SER A 643 -0.29 -19.40 -35.40
CA SER A 643 -1.33 -19.22 -36.43
C SER A 643 -2.35 -18.14 -36.04
N LYS A 644 -2.98 -17.51 -37.03
CA LYS A 644 -4.05 -16.52 -36.79
C LYS A 644 -5.25 -17.13 -36.07
N GLU A 645 -5.57 -18.39 -36.37
CA GLU A 645 -6.68 -19.12 -35.74
C GLU A 645 -6.40 -19.36 -34.25
N ASP A 646 -5.19 -19.81 -33.88
CA ASP A 646 -4.82 -19.99 -32.48
C ASP A 646 -4.73 -18.66 -31.73
N LEU A 647 -4.36 -17.56 -32.39
CA LEU A 647 -4.39 -16.21 -31.80
C LEU A 647 -5.81 -15.70 -31.51
N LEU A 648 -6.82 -16.16 -32.27
CA LEU A 648 -8.22 -15.86 -31.96
C LEU A 648 -8.69 -16.64 -30.72
N ALA A 649 -8.24 -17.90 -30.58
CA ALA A 649 -8.56 -18.74 -29.43
C ALA A 649 -7.81 -18.32 -28.15
N LYS A 650 -6.55 -17.89 -28.29
CA LYS A 650 -5.65 -17.47 -27.20
C LYS A 650 -4.91 -16.18 -27.56
N PRO A 651 -5.55 -15.00 -27.40
CA PRO A 651 -4.96 -13.70 -27.73
C PRO A 651 -3.64 -13.40 -26.99
N GLU A 652 -3.45 -14.00 -25.81
CA GLU A 652 -2.25 -13.88 -24.98
C GLU A 652 -0.97 -14.32 -25.69
N LEU A 653 -1.07 -15.20 -26.70
CA LEU A 653 0.09 -15.71 -27.46
C LEU A 653 0.66 -14.68 -28.45
N LYS A 654 -0.02 -13.55 -28.71
CA LYS A 654 0.42 -12.51 -29.65
C LYS A 654 1.78 -11.90 -29.31
N ARG A 655 2.20 -12.01 -28.05
CA ARG A 655 3.51 -11.52 -27.57
C ARG A 655 4.70 -12.38 -28.02
N TYR A 656 4.46 -13.58 -28.56
CA TYR A 656 5.50 -14.50 -28.98
C TYR A 656 5.53 -14.66 -30.50
N ARG A 657 6.73 -14.91 -31.05
CA ARG A 657 6.92 -15.12 -32.49
C ARG A 657 6.61 -16.56 -32.90
N THR A 658 7.09 -17.54 -32.13
CA THR A 658 6.97 -18.97 -32.43
C THR A 658 6.24 -19.71 -31.30
N TYR A 659 5.67 -20.88 -31.60
CA TYR A 659 5.10 -21.74 -30.56
C TYR A 659 6.15 -22.22 -29.56
N TRP A 660 7.40 -22.39 -30.00
CA TRP A 660 8.52 -22.76 -29.13
C TRP A 660 8.86 -21.68 -28.11
N ASP A 661 8.91 -20.41 -28.54
CA ASP A 661 9.14 -19.28 -27.62
C ASP A 661 8.02 -19.16 -26.59
N ALA A 662 6.78 -19.33 -27.03
CA ALA A 662 5.63 -19.39 -26.14
C ALA A 662 5.78 -20.54 -25.14
N LEU A 663 6.07 -21.76 -25.61
CA LEU A 663 6.19 -22.95 -24.75
C LEU A 663 7.29 -22.79 -23.71
N ARG A 664 8.48 -22.33 -24.11
CA ARG A 664 9.59 -22.09 -23.17
C ARG A 664 9.21 -21.07 -22.11
N ASN A 665 8.53 -20.00 -22.49
CA ASN A 665 8.12 -18.99 -21.52
C ASN A 665 7.03 -19.53 -20.59
N GLU A 666 5.99 -20.19 -21.09
CA GLU A 666 4.94 -20.74 -20.22
C GLU A 666 5.50 -21.83 -19.27
N LEU A 667 6.40 -22.70 -19.73
CA LEU A 667 7.12 -23.65 -18.88
C LEU A 667 7.98 -22.95 -17.82
N LYS A 668 8.65 -21.86 -18.16
CA LYS A 668 9.42 -21.04 -17.22
C LYS A 668 8.52 -20.48 -16.11
N TYR A 669 7.33 -19.98 -16.45
CA TYR A 669 6.35 -19.50 -15.48
C TYR A 669 5.75 -20.63 -14.65
N LEU A 670 5.52 -21.81 -15.24
CA LEU A 670 5.08 -23.01 -14.52
C LEU A 670 6.12 -23.43 -13.46
N VAL A 671 7.40 -23.55 -13.85
CA VAL A 671 8.50 -23.86 -12.91
C VAL A 671 8.60 -22.82 -11.81
N ALA A 672 8.46 -21.53 -12.15
CA ALA A 672 8.46 -20.46 -11.15
C ALA A 672 7.27 -20.57 -10.18
N CYS A 673 6.09 -20.89 -10.69
CA CYS A 673 4.88 -21.08 -9.88
C CYS A 673 5.01 -22.28 -8.94
N GLU A 674 5.55 -23.41 -9.40
CA GLU A 674 5.82 -24.59 -8.57
C GLU A 674 6.83 -24.29 -7.45
N ARG A 675 7.84 -23.45 -7.72
CA ARG A 675 8.83 -23.02 -6.70
C ARG A 675 8.27 -22.15 -5.60
N VAL A 676 7.16 -21.45 -5.82
CA VAL A 676 6.54 -20.62 -4.78
C VAL A 676 5.84 -21.53 -3.77
N THR A 677 6.59 -22.08 -2.82
CA THR A 677 6.07 -23.00 -1.80
C THR A 677 5.26 -22.27 -0.72
N ASP A 678 4.49 -23.03 0.06
CA ASP A 678 3.76 -22.55 1.24
C ASP A 678 4.68 -21.82 2.22
N GLU A 679 5.92 -22.30 2.40
CA GLU A 679 6.93 -21.66 3.24
C GLU A 679 7.39 -20.31 2.65
N ILE A 680 7.58 -20.23 1.34
CA ILE A 680 7.92 -18.98 0.66
C ILE A 680 6.77 -17.98 0.77
N LEU A 681 5.53 -18.41 0.58
CA LEU A 681 4.35 -17.55 0.78
C LEU A 681 4.28 -17.05 2.22
N ARG A 682 4.52 -17.92 3.21
CA ARG A 682 4.56 -17.56 4.63
C ARG A 682 5.69 -16.61 4.98
N LYS A 683 6.85 -16.73 4.33
CA LYS A 683 8.00 -15.86 4.56
C LYS A 683 7.82 -14.49 3.89
N GLU A 684 7.43 -14.49 2.62
CA GLU A 684 7.26 -13.26 1.82
C GLU A 684 6.06 -12.43 2.27
N TYR A 685 5.01 -13.07 2.78
CA TYR A 685 3.79 -12.42 3.24
C TYR A 685 3.55 -12.65 4.75
N ALA A 686 4.62 -12.78 5.54
CA ALA A 686 4.55 -13.09 6.96
C ALA A 686 3.64 -12.12 7.73
N GLU A 687 3.83 -10.81 7.50
CA GLU A 687 3.07 -9.76 8.20
C GLU A 687 1.57 -9.75 7.87
N GLU A 688 1.20 -10.13 6.64
CA GLU A 688 -0.18 -10.21 6.18
C GLU A 688 -0.85 -11.52 6.61
N LEU A 689 -0.11 -12.63 6.62
CA LEU A 689 -0.61 -13.98 6.92
C LEU A 689 -0.74 -14.27 8.43
N GLU A 690 0.11 -13.67 9.27
CA GLU A 690 0.01 -13.77 10.73
C GLU A 690 -1.33 -13.20 11.25
N LYS A 691 -1.93 -12.29 10.47
CA LYS A 691 -3.17 -11.57 10.82
C LYS A 691 -4.42 -12.14 10.16
N SER A 692 -4.30 -13.08 9.21
CA SER A 692 -5.44 -13.67 8.51
C SER A 692 -5.13 -15.05 7.92
N ARG A 693 -5.69 -16.10 8.54
CA ARG A 693 -5.60 -17.47 8.02
C ARG A 693 -6.33 -17.64 6.68
N GLU A 694 -7.46 -16.97 6.50
CA GLU A 694 -8.25 -17.00 5.27
C GLU A 694 -7.51 -16.43 4.05
N LEU A 695 -6.62 -15.45 4.25
CA LEU A 695 -5.77 -14.90 3.18
C LEU A 695 -4.79 -15.96 2.64
N PHE A 696 -4.28 -16.83 3.50
CA PHE A 696 -3.41 -17.93 3.08
C PHE A 696 -4.15 -18.89 2.14
N ASP A 697 -5.37 -19.29 2.52
CA ASP A 697 -6.18 -20.22 1.74
C ASP A 697 -6.54 -19.61 0.37
N LEU A 698 -6.82 -18.30 0.32
CA LEU A 698 -7.05 -17.57 -0.93
C LEU A 698 -5.80 -17.53 -1.82
N LEU A 699 -4.63 -17.25 -1.25
CA LEU A 699 -3.36 -17.27 -2.00
C LEU A 699 -3.05 -18.66 -2.55
N MET A 700 -3.32 -19.71 -1.77
CA MET A 700 -3.17 -21.10 -2.20
C MET A 700 -4.12 -21.46 -3.34
N ALA A 701 -5.40 -21.07 -3.23
CA ALA A 701 -6.38 -21.27 -4.29
C ALA A 701 -5.96 -20.54 -5.58
N LYS A 702 -5.49 -19.29 -5.46
CA LYS A 702 -5.03 -18.50 -6.61
C LYS A 702 -3.74 -19.04 -7.22
N LYS A 703 -2.80 -19.54 -6.41
CA LYS A 703 -1.60 -20.23 -6.89
C LYS A 703 -1.97 -21.46 -7.71
N LYS A 704 -2.88 -22.28 -7.18
CA LYS A 704 -3.36 -23.48 -7.86
C LYS A 704 -4.07 -23.14 -9.17
N GLN A 705 -4.84 -22.05 -9.20
CA GLN A 705 -5.44 -21.54 -10.43
C GLN A 705 -4.38 -21.17 -11.47
N TYR A 706 -3.37 -20.38 -11.11
CA TYR A 706 -2.29 -20.04 -12.04
C TYR A 706 -1.52 -21.26 -12.54
N GLU A 707 -1.22 -22.21 -11.64
CA GLU A 707 -0.57 -23.46 -12.03
C GLU A 707 -1.38 -24.23 -13.09
N ASN A 708 -2.70 -24.33 -12.92
CA ASN A 708 -3.59 -24.94 -13.90
C ASN A 708 -3.60 -24.15 -15.22
N ASP A 709 -3.71 -22.82 -15.17
CA ASP A 709 -3.74 -21.97 -16.37
C ASP A 709 -2.44 -22.10 -17.20
N PHE A 710 -1.28 -22.13 -16.53
CA PHE A 710 0.01 -22.39 -17.18
C PHE A 710 0.08 -23.79 -17.77
N ARG A 711 -0.35 -24.81 -17.01
CA ARG A 711 -0.36 -26.22 -17.45
C ARG A 711 -1.27 -26.43 -18.66
N ASP A 712 -2.45 -25.82 -18.68
CA ASP A 712 -3.39 -25.86 -19.79
C ASP A 712 -2.81 -25.21 -21.04
N THR A 713 -2.08 -24.11 -20.88
CA THR A 713 -1.41 -23.45 -21.99
C THR A 713 -0.22 -24.27 -22.50
N VAL A 714 0.55 -24.92 -21.62
CA VAL A 714 1.60 -25.88 -22.00
C VAL A 714 1.00 -27.05 -22.77
N ASN A 715 -0.09 -27.66 -22.28
CA ASN A 715 -0.82 -28.74 -22.96
C ASN A 715 -1.31 -28.33 -24.36
N PHE A 716 -1.75 -27.08 -24.50
CA PHE A 716 -2.13 -26.52 -25.80
C PHE A 716 -0.92 -26.37 -26.74
N LEU A 717 0.24 -25.96 -26.23
CA LEU A 717 1.42 -25.66 -27.04
C LEU A 717 2.22 -26.90 -27.46
N ILE A 718 2.29 -27.94 -26.61
CA ILE A 718 3.12 -29.14 -26.87
C ILE A 718 2.82 -29.80 -28.23
N PRO A 719 1.56 -30.09 -28.62
CA PRO A 719 1.27 -30.72 -29.91
C PRO A 719 1.61 -29.83 -31.12
N ARG A 720 1.70 -28.51 -30.92
CA ARG A 720 2.03 -27.54 -31.97
C ARG A 720 3.54 -27.43 -32.17
N VAL A 721 4.31 -27.59 -31.09
CA VAL A 721 5.77 -27.63 -31.08
C VAL A 721 6.30 -28.98 -31.55
N TYR A 722 5.76 -30.08 -31.02
CA TYR A 722 6.15 -31.46 -31.35
C TYR A 722 5.14 -32.08 -32.32
N HIS A 723 5.08 -31.52 -33.53
CA HIS A 723 4.11 -31.93 -34.55
C HIS A 723 4.65 -32.96 -35.56
N SER A 724 5.97 -33.20 -35.54
CA SER A 724 6.66 -34.08 -36.47
C SER A 724 7.56 -35.07 -35.73
N LEU A 725 7.71 -36.25 -36.31
CA LEU A 725 8.66 -37.27 -35.87
C LEU A 725 9.68 -37.56 -36.97
N TYR A 726 10.89 -37.93 -36.58
CA TYR A 726 12.01 -38.12 -37.49
C TYR A 726 12.52 -39.54 -37.39
N ILE A 727 12.70 -40.18 -38.54
CA ILE A 727 13.27 -41.53 -38.67
C ILE A 727 14.36 -41.51 -39.73
N LYS A 728 15.27 -42.49 -39.70
CA LYS A 728 16.28 -42.67 -40.76
C LYS A 728 15.93 -43.87 -41.61
N ARG A 729 15.84 -43.70 -42.93
CA ARG A 729 15.57 -44.78 -43.90
C ARG A 729 16.39 -44.53 -45.16
N ALA A 730 16.93 -45.60 -45.75
CA ALA A 730 17.81 -45.51 -46.91
C ALA A 730 18.92 -44.43 -46.79
N GLY A 731 19.48 -44.26 -45.58
CA GLY A 731 20.51 -43.24 -45.32
C GLY A 731 20.01 -41.79 -45.25
N LYS A 732 18.70 -41.54 -45.39
CA LYS A 732 18.09 -40.20 -45.33
C LYS A 732 17.22 -40.06 -44.08
N ILE A 733 17.20 -38.87 -43.50
CA ILE A 733 16.25 -38.51 -42.44
C ILE A 733 14.92 -38.17 -43.11
N ILE A 734 13.86 -38.84 -42.67
CA ILE A 734 12.49 -38.62 -43.11
C ILE A 734 11.73 -37.96 -41.96
N GLU A 735 11.16 -36.79 -42.25
CA GLU A 735 10.24 -36.08 -41.37
C GLU A 735 8.80 -36.53 -41.66
N LEU A 736 8.09 -36.97 -40.62
CA LEU A 736 6.71 -37.39 -40.68
C LEU A 736 5.87 -36.42 -39.84
N SER A 737 5.20 -35.50 -40.52
CA SER A 737 4.33 -34.49 -39.91
C SER A 737 2.95 -35.05 -39.56
N GLY A 738 2.28 -34.43 -38.60
CA GLY A 738 0.90 -34.77 -38.20
C GLY A 738 0.80 -35.55 -36.89
N LEU A 739 1.86 -35.54 -36.08
CA LEU A 739 1.82 -36.09 -34.74
C LEU A 739 0.83 -35.30 -33.88
N THR A 740 -0.27 -35.95 -33.50
CA THR A 740 -1.28 -35.37 -32.63
C THR A 740 -1.11 -35.90 -31.22
N ILE A 741 -0.35 -35.18 -30.40
CA ILE A 741 -0.13 -35.50 -28.99
C ILE A 741 -1.42 -35.19 -28.23
N ARG A 742 -2.02 -36.21 -27.60
CA ARG A 742 -3.27 -36.08 -26.84
C ARG A 742 -3.03 -36.34 -25.36
N SER A 743 -3.56 -35.50 -24.49
CA SER A 743 -3.41 -35.67 -23.03
C SER A 743 -4.01 -36.96 -22.47
N ASP A 744 -4.94 -37.59 -23.19
CA ASP A 744 -5.61 -38.84 -22.78
C ASP A 744 -4.96 -40.12 -23.36
N ALA A 745 -3.95 -40.00 -24.21
CA ALA A 745 -3.28 -41.13 -24.87
C ALA A 745 -1.77 -41.15 -24.57
N PRO A 746 -1.16 -42.34 -24.38
CA PRO A 746 0.29 -42.45 -24.23
C PRO A 746 1.03 -41.91 -25.46
N LEU A 747 2.22 -41.34 -25.26
CA LEU A 747 3.02 -40.79 -26.35
C LEU A 747 3.36 -41.86 -27.39
N GLU A 748 3.66 -43.08 -26.94
CA GLU A 748 3.99 -44.23 -27.78
C GLU A 748 2.83 -44.59 -28.73
N TYR A 749 1.58 -44.50 -28.26
CA TYR A 749 0.41 -44.72 -29.12
C TYR A 749 0.30 -43.64 -30.20
N CYS A 750 0.50 -42.37 -29.84
CA CYS A 750 0.44 -41.26 -30.81
C CYS A 750 1.50 -41.43 -31.91
N ILE A 751 2.68 -41.92 -31.55
CA ILE A 751 3.78 -42.21 -32.49
C ILE A 751 3.42 -43.42 -33.37
N GLU A 752 2.86 -44.50 -32.82
CA GLU A 752 2.44 -45.67 -33.60
C GLU A 752 1.44 -45.29 -34.70
N VAL A 753 0.45 -44.46 -34.39
CA VAL A 753 -0.58 -44.06 -35.38
C VAL A 753 0.06 -43.39 -36.60
N VAL A 754 1.04 -42.50 -36.38
CA VAL A 754 1.73 -41.81 -37.48
C VAL A 754 2.63 -42.77 -38.25
N LEU A 755 3.36 -43.65 -37.56
CA LEU A 755 4.24 -44.61 -38.22
C LEU A 755 3.46 -45.68 -39.01
N GLU A 756 2.36 -46.22 -38.45
CA GLU A 756 1.48 -47.18 -39.14
C GLU A 756 0.84 -46.51 -40.37
N GLY A 757 0.29 -45.30 -40.23
CA GLY A 757 -0.36 -44.57 -41.32
C GLY A 757 0.57 -44.27 -42.50
N ASN A 758 1.88 -44.14 -42.25
CA ASN A 758 2.90 -43.91 -43.28
C ASN A 758 3.62 -45.20 -43.72
N GLY A 759 3.26 -46.37 -43.17
CA GLY A 759 3.83 -47.67 -43.54
C GLY A 759 5.21 -47.97 -42.94
N TYR A 760 5.63 -47.23 -41.90
CA TYR A 760 6.90 -47.40 -41.21
C TYR A 760 6.82 -48.24 -39.93
N LEU A 761 5.65 -48.78 -39.58
CA LEU A 761 5.46 -49.67 -38.44
C LEU A 761 4.51 -50.81 -38.80
N LYS A 762 4.85 -52.04 -38.38
CA LYS A 762 4.03 -53.24 -38.54
C LYS A 762 4.06 -54.08 -37.26
N ASP A 763 2.92 -54.64 -36.88
CA ASP A 763 2.79 -55.50 -35.70
C ASP A 763 3.27 -56.94 -35.94
N THR A 764 3.16 -57.41 -37.19
CA THR A 764 3.51 -58.76 -37.65
C THR A 764 4.02 -58.72 -39.08
N LEU A 765 4.95 -59.62 -39.40
CA LEU A 765 5.46 -59.82 -40.75
C LEU A 765 5.10 -61.25 -41.19
N LYS A 766 4.33 -61.40 -42.27
CA LYS A 766 3.94 -62.72 -42.78
C LYS A 766 5.14 -63.42 -43.43
N GLY A 767 5.20 -64.75 -43.35
CA GLY A 767 6.32 -65.54 -43.88
C GLY A 767 6.65 -65.26 -45.36
N ILE A 768 5.64 -65.04 -46.19
CA ILE A 768 5.82 -64.69 -47.61
C ILE A 768 6.44 -63.28 -47.78
N GLU A 769 6.08 -62.32 -46.92
CA GLU A 769 6.64 -60.97 -46.95
C GLU A 769 8.11 -60.98 -46.52
N LEU A 770 8.43 -61.75 -45.48
CA LEU A 770 9.81 -61.93 -45.02
C LEU A 770 10.66 -62.64 -46.08
N GLU A 771 10.13 -63.69 -46.70
CA GLU A 771 10.80 -64.43 -47.76
C GLU A 771 11.09 -63.54 -48.97
N ASN A 772 10.13 -62.71 -49.39
CA ASN A 772 10.35 -61.74 -50.47
C ASN A 772 11.41 -60.70 -50.08
N ILE A 773 11.39 -60.18 -48.85
CA ILE A 773 12.41 -59.22 -48.39
C ILE A 773 13.81 -59.86 -48.39
N ILE A 774 13.93 -61.10 -47.92
CA ILE A 774 15.21 -61.81 -47.86
C ILE A 774 15.72 -62.15 -49.27
N ARG A 775 14.85 -62.65 -50.15
CA ARG A 775 15.21 -62.97 -51.53
C ARG A 775 15.59 -61.72 -52.32
N ASP A 776 14.76 -60.69 -52.27
CA ASP A 776 14.91 -59.52 -53.13
C ASP A 776 16.05 -58.60 -52.64
N TYR A 777 16.37 -58.61 -51.34
CA TYR A 777 17.35 -57.67 -50.77
C TYR A 777 18.60 -58.29 -50.15
N LEU A 778 18.51 -59.47 -49.53
CA LEU A 778 19.72 -60.21 -49.10
C LEU A 778 20.28 -61.08 -50.24
N LYS A 779 19.57 -61.17 -51.38
CA LYS A 779 19.90 -62.04 -52.53
C LYS A 779 20.07 -63.51 -52.13
N VAL A 780 19.32 -63.93 -51.09
CA VAL A 780 19.33 -65.30 -50.58
C VAL A 780 17.98 -65.93 -50.87
N ASP A 781 17.95 -66.96 -51.70
CA ASP A 781 16.76 -67.81 -51.82
C ASP A 781 16.73 -68.80 -50.65
N MET A 782 15.79 -68.58 -49.73
CA MET A 782 15.62 -69.41 -48.54
C MET A 782 15.22 -70.86 -48.88
N ARG A 783 14.67 -71.11 -50.09
CA ARG A 783 14.27 -72.45 -50.53
C ARG A 783 15.42 -73.26 -51.13
N GLU A 784 16.47 -72.59 -51.60
CA GLU A 784 17.64 -73.25 -52.21
C GLU A 784 18.80 -73.46 -51.23
N LYS A 785 18.85 -72.68 -50.13
CA LYS A 785 19.93 -72.72 -49.14
C LYS A 785 19.70 -73.78 -48.05
N LYS A 786 20.29 -74.96 -48.22
CA LYS A 786 20.16 -76.12 -47.28
C LYS A 786 20.52 -75.82 -45.81
N GLU A 787 21.36 -74.83 -45.55
CA GLU A 787 21.84 -74.47 -44.20
C GLU A 787 20.95 -73.42 -43.49
N GLY A 788 19.93 -72.88 -44.16
CA GLY A 788 19.08 -71.82 -43.61
C GLY A 788 19.73 -70.44 -43.57
N VAL A 789 19.05 -69.48 -42.91
CA VAL A 789 19.52 -68.09 -42.71
C VAL A 789 19.48 -67.79 -41.21
N ILE A 790 20.57 -67.21 -40.69
CA ILE A 790 20.66 -66.89 -39.25
C ILE A 790 19.73 -65.72 -38.94
N ILE A 791 18.89 -65.89 -37.91
CA ILE A 791 17.89 -64.88 -37.49
C ILE A 791 18.57 -63.54 -37.12
N SER A 792 19.78 -63.59 -36.53
CA SER A 792 20.55 -62.38 -36.21
C SER A 792 20.93 -61.57 -37.44
N ASP A 793 21.19 -62.21 -38.58
CA ASP A 793 21.58 -61.52 -39.83
C ASP A 793 20.37 -60.83 -40.46
N ILE A 794 19.21 -61.49 -40.40
CA ILE A 794 17.93 -60.92 -40.81
C ILE A 794 17.61 -59.71 -39.93
N TRP A 795 17.78 -59.84 -38.61
CA TRP A 795 17.49 -58.76 -37.67
C TRP A 795 18.46 -57.58 -37.82
N ASN A 796 19.77 -57.86 -37.98
CA ASN A 796 20.78 -56.84 -38.27
C ASN A 796 20.47 -56.09 -39.57
N PHE A 797 19.91 -56.76 -40.58
CA PHE A 797 19.42 -56.10 -41.78
C PHE A 797 18.26 -55.14 -41.46
N PHE A 798 17.25 -55.55 -40.68
CA PHE A 798 16.17 -54.64 -40.29
C PHE A 798 16.69 -53.42 -39.51
N LEU A 799 17.69 -53.60 -38.65
CA LEU A 799 18.28 -52.54 -37.84
C LEU A 799 19.17 -51.57 -38.62
N ASN A 800 20.05 -52.07 -39.50
CA ASN A 800 21.13 -51.28 -40.10
C ASN A 800 20.98 -51.05 -41.60
N ASN A 801 19.87 -51.46 -42.22
CA ASN A 801 19.66 -51.24 -43.65
C ASN A 801 19.65 -49.74 -44.00
N ASN A 802 20.46 -49.40 -45.00
CA ASN A 802 20.65 -48.06 -45.52
C ASN A 802 20.28 -47.94 -47.01
N THR A 803 19.62 -48.93 -47.61
CA THR A 803 19.28 -48.98 -49.04
C THR A 803 17.78 -48.93 -49.33
N ILE A 804 16.94 -49.32 -48.37
CA ILE A 804 15.50 -49.49 -48.58
C ILE A 804 14.74 -48.41 -47.82
N GLU A 805 13.87 -47.71 -48.55
CA GLU A 805 13.13 -46.58 -48.00
C GLU A 805 11.99 -47.00 -47.08
N LYS A 806 11.31 -48.12 -47.33
CA LYS A 806 10.08 -48.53 -46.60
C LYS A 806 10.27 -49.75 -45.69
N ILE A 807 11.36 -49.80 -44.93
CA ILE A 807 11.52 -50.83 -43.89
C ILE A 807 10.69 -50.45 -42.65
N PRO A 808 9.75 -51.31 -42.21
CA PRO A 808 8.95 -51.05 -41.02
C PRO A 808 9.74 -51.34 -39.74
N ILE A 809 9.43 -50.60 -38.68
CA ILE A 809 9.76 -50.99 -37.31
C ILE A 809 8.84 -52.15 -36.93
N ILE A 810 9.44 -53.26 -36.55
CA ILE A 810 8.75 -54.49 -36.13
C ILE A 810 9.22 -54.88 -34.73
N PRO A 811 8.38 -55.57 -33.92
CA PRO A 811 8.80 -56.03 -32.61
C PRO A 811 9.74 -57.24 -32.73
N TYR A 812 10.85 -57.25 -31.98
CA TYR A 812 11.67 -58.45 -31.79
C TYR A 812 10.93 -59.42 -30.87
N LYS A 813 10.47 -60.55 -31.40
CA LYS A 813 9.70 -61.58 -30.68
C LYS A 813 10.22 -62.96 -30.97
#